data_AF-A0A2E6TNH5-F1
#
_entry.id   AF-A0A2E6TNH5-F1
#
_cell.length_a   1.000
_cell.length_b   1.000
_cell.length_c   1.000
_cell.angle_alpha   90.00
_cell.angle_beta   90.00
_cell.angle_gamma   90.00
#
_symmetry.space_group_name_H-M   'P 1'
#
loop_
_entity.id
_entity.type
_entity.pdbx_description
1 polymer ?
#
loop_
_entity_poly.entity_id
_entity_poly.type
_entity_poly.pdbx_seq_one_letter_code
_entity_poly.pdbx_strand_id
1 'polypeptide(L)'
;MKLFRLLLLCLTTFISYFSHAQFGSQNLVSISAYSESKVFKPGDSTWILIQAEIKPNWHAYWKTSGQTGFPTTITWNLPKGAKVSPLYFPTPQYYEFNGLGSYVHEGVLYLMAELTLDAGWDISKALKVEGTFSTLVCDESSCIPYRSDFSLSLNIGAQTELNPKVSNLLNQAKAKLPVPFDEEIISSLKVNQDFMDLSIRSEIFKGLELADFYFFPIGDFFEHGTTQSFFSDSNGTTIGIRLKRNLEIAPPDRIEGVLFHPKFEKSFHLDLGFEEILYGVKFDERIAFSLNSKVQDRDENLENDYLLLQILFSFILLGLAAWIYGKTNQPSHSKAKKTVGKLLSLLALGLAIWIGFPKENNSSNTLNWENWSPELEESLREQGKAVYVDFTAKWCLSCQVNKRVFRSQEIIEVFREKEIVPLKADWTKRGATILQALQAKEREGVPLNIYYPPSGDGILLPEVLTEKMVLQVLENEKSYLVEEASGFWTILGFALLGGIILNLMPCVFPVIGLKIMSFVKQSGQDAKKVKMHGLVFTLGVLVSFWVLLGALLSLREQLENEFGWGFQLQEPVFVFGLAVFLFIFALSLSGVLEFGISLTGVGAKISRTDGYGGSFFSGALATVVATPCMAPFLGVAVGAALTMDWLGAYTVFTCIALGLSLPYLLLCIFPAWIAKLPKPGQWMDTLKQFMAFPLYATVAWLLWTLQSLL
;
A
#
# COMPACT_ATOMS: atom_id res chain seq x y z
N MET A 1 -40.25 -1.43 0.13
CA MET A 1 -40.02 -1.35 1.61
C MET A 1 -39.37 -2.59 2.21
N LYS A 2 -39.83 -3.82 1.94
CA LYS A 2 -39.21 -5.05 2.50
C LYS A 2 -37.79 -5.32 1.96
N LEU A 3 -37.54 -5.11 0.67
CA LEU A 3 -36.22 -5.33 0.06
C LEU A 3 -35.15 -4.33 0.54
N PHE A 4 -35.53 -3.06 0.72
CA PHE A 4 -34.64 -2.01 1.26
C PHE A 4 -34.37 -2.19 2.75
N ARG A 5 -35.36 -2.65 3.54
CA ARG A 5 -35.11 -3.08 4.92
C ARG A 5 -34.17 -4.27 4.96
N LEU A 6 -34.29 -5.22 4.02
CA LEU A 6 -33.37 -6.36 3.92
C LEU A 6 -31.95 -5.89 3.58
N LEU A 7 -31.79 -5.00 2.60
CA LEU A 7 -30.50 -4.43 2.18
C LEU A 7 -29.88 -3.53 3.25
N LEU A 8 -30.68 -2.72 3.96
CA LEU A 8 -30.20 -1.87 5.04
C LEU A 8 -29.91 -2.70 6.29
N LEU A 9 -30.69 -3.76 6.59
CA LEU A 9 -30.35 -4.72 7.64
C LEU A 9 -29.08 -5.49 7.29
N CYS A 10 -28.90 -5.92 6.04
CA CYS A 10 -27.67 -6.52 5.54
C CYS A 10 -26.51 -5.54 5.63
N LEU A 11 -26.68 -4.26 5.25
CA LEU A 11 -25.62 -3.24 5.31
C LEU A 11 -25.31 -2.85 6.76
N THR A 12 -26.29 -2.74 7.65
CA THR A 12 -26.06 -2.46 9.08
C THR A 12 -25.54 -3.68 9.81
N THR A 13 -25.91 -4.91 9.43
CA THR A 13 -25.26 -6.12 9.95
C THR A 13 -23.83 -6.21 9.42
N PHE A 14 -23.57 -5.88 8.16
CA PHE A 14 -22.22 -5.78 7.61
C PHE A 14 -21.39 -4.72 8.35
N ILE A 15 -21.92 -3.50 8.53
CA ILE A 15 -21.25 -2.42 9.28
C ILE A 15 -21.09 -2.77 10.77
N SER A 16 -22.04 -3.48 11.38
CA SER A 16 -21.94 -3.91 12.79
C SER A 16 -20.98 -5.09 12.97
N TYR A 17 -20.84 -5.94 11.95
CA TYR A 17 -19.79 -6.95 11.84
C TYR A 17 -18.42 -6.26 11.76
N PHE A 18 -18.28 -5.18 10.98
CA PHE A 18 -17.05 -4.39 10.92
C PHE A 18 -16.81 -3.51 12.16
N SER A 19 -17.87 -3.04 12.85
CA SER A 19 -17.76 -2.17 14.03
C SER A 19 -17.39 -2.91 15.32
N HIS A 20 -17.36 -4.25 15.29
CA HIS A 20 -16.74 -5.06 16.36
C HIS A 20 -15.25 -5.31 16.15
N ALA A 21 -14.61 -4.67 15.16
CA ALA A 21 -13.16 -4.55 15.11
C ALA A 21 -12.66 -3.51 16.13
N GLN A 22 -13.06 -3.66 17.39
CA GLN A 22 -12.31 -3.11 18.50
C GLN A 22 -11.05 -3.96 18.59
N PHE A 23 -10.02 -3.58 17.83
CA PHE A 23 -8.71 -4.22 17.82
C PHE A 23 -8.08 -4.07 19.19
N GLY A 24 -8.38 -5.01 20.09
CA GLY A 24 -7.53 -5.33 21.21
C GLY A 24 -6.29 -6.04 20.67
N SER A 25 -5.33 -5.28 20.14
CA SER A 25 -4.06 -5.82 19.63
C SER A 25 -3.17 -6.43 20.72
N GLN A 26 -3.56 -6.34 21.99
CA GLN A 26 -2.66 -6.59 23.11
C GLN A 26 -2.47 -8.07 23.48
N ASN A 27 -3.09 -9.05 22.81
CA ASN A 27 -2.98 -10.48 23.19
C ASN A 27 -2.99 -11.48 22.02
N LEU A 28 -2.53 -11.11 20.82
CA LEU A 28 -2.42 -12.07 19.70
C LEU A 28 -1.11 -12.85 19.72
N VAL A 29 -0.02 -12.18 20.10
CA VAL A 29 1.30 -12.78 20.25
C VAL A 29 1.90 -12.29 21.56
N SER A 30 2.47 -13.17 22.36
CA SER A 30 3.28 -12.80 23.53
C SER A 30 4.75 -12.95 23.21
N ILE A 31 5.52 -11.86 23.31
CA ILE A 31 6.96 -11.85 23.02
C ILE A 31 7.75 -11.92 24.33
N SER A 32 8.71 -12.84 24.39
CA SER A 32 9.69 -12.94 25.47
C SER A 32 11.09 -13.11 24.91
N ALA A 33 12.05 -12.31 25.40
CA ALA A 33 13.44 -12.37 24.98
C ALA A 33 14.33 -12.95 26.08
N TYR A 34 15.21 -13.86 25.71
CA TYR A 34 16.15 -14.53 26.60
C TYR A 34 17.55 -14.51 26.01
N SER A 35 18.57 -14.58 26.87
CA SER A 35 19.94 -14.90 26.44
C SER A 35 20.42 -16.17 27.10
N GLU A 36 21.19 -16.92 26.32
CA GLU A 36 21.90 -18.09 26.79
C GLU A 36 22.91 -17.73 27.90
N SER A 37 23.53 -16.55 27.83
CA SER A 37 24.49 -16.10 28.83
C SER A 37 23.81 -15.26 29.92
N LYS A 38 24.04 -15.65 31.18
CA LYS A 38 23.68 -14.85 32.36
C LYS A 38 24.65 -13.69 32.58
N VAL A 39 25.93 -13.95 32.33
CA VAL A 39 27.01 -12.96 32.27
C VAL A 39 27.72 -13.16 30.95
N PHE A 40 27.96 -12.08 30.21
CA PHE A 40 28.55 -12.14 28.87
C PHE A 40 29.89 -11.41 28.85
N LYS A 41 30.93 -12.08 28.35
CA LYS A 41 32.26 -11.48 28.23
C LYS A 41 32.41 -10.76 26.88
N PRO A 42 32.91 -9.52 26.84
CA PRO A 42 33.24 -8.86 25.59
C PRO A 42 34.26 -9.66 24.77
N GLY A 43 34.03 -9.78 23.46
CA GLY A 43 34.82 -10.60 22.55
C GLY A 43 34.35 -12.05 22.39
N ASP A 44 33.44 -12.54 23.23
CA ASP A 44 32.78 -13.85 23.02
C ASP A 44 31.49 -13.67 22.17
N SER A 45 30.83 -14.79 21.81
CA SER A 45 29.48 -14.79 21.22
C SER A 45 28.46 -15.42 22.18
N THR A 46 27.21 -14.94 22.13
CA THR A 46 26.09 -15.52 22.92
C THR A 46 24.83 -15.59 22.09
N TRP A 47 24.01 -16.62 22.32
CA TRP A 47 22.71 -16.74 21.66
C TRP A 47 21.64 -15.89 22.37
N ILE A 48 20.88 -15.17 21.56
CA ILE A 48 19.61 -14.54 21.95
C ILE A 48 18.48 -15.40 21.38
N LEU A 49 17.49 -15.66 22.22
CA LEU A 49 16.29 -16.41 21.88
C LEU A 49 15.06 -15.51 22.08
N ILE A 50 14.32 -15.28 21.01
CA ILE A 50 13.04 -14.58 21.03
C ILE A 50 11.93 -15.61 20.88
N GLN A 51 11.12 -15.76 21.92
CA GLN A 51 9.96 -16.64 21.95
C GLN A 51 8.71 -15.82 21.67
N ALA A 52 8.02 -16.15 20.57
CA ALA A 52 6.74 -15.59 20.20
C ALA A 52 5.66 -16.67 20.38
N GLU A 53 4.82 -16.52 21.40
CA GLU A 53 3.66 -17.39 21.63
C GLU A 53 2.45 -16.84 20.88
N ILE A 54 2.07 -17.53 19.82
CA ILE A 54 0.96 -17.17 18.93
C ILE A 54 -0.31 -17.82 19.47
N LYS A 55 -1.39 -17.03 19.52
CA LYS A 55 -2.70 -17.50 19.96
C LYS A 55 -3.17 -18.73 19.13
N PRO A 56 -3.87 -19.71 19.72
CA PRO A 56 -4.41 -20.84 18.98
C PRO A 56 -5.30 -20.42 17.80
N ASN A 57 -5.21 -21.14 16.68
CA ASN A 57 -5.85 -20.87 15.39
C ASN A 57 -5.38 -19.60 14.67
N TRP A 58 -4.33 -18.95 15.19
CA TRP A 58 -3.63 -17.87 14.53
C TRP A 58 -2.24 -18.33 14.12
N HIS A 59 -1.70 -17.73 13.07
CA HIS A 59 -0.37 -18.01 12.57
C HIS A 59 0.40 -16.72 12.27
N ALA A 60 1.72 -16.78 12.42
CA ALA A 60 2.66 -15.72 12.06
C ALA A 60 3.45 -16.15 10.81
N TYR A 61 3.83 -15.20 9.96
CA TYR A 61 4.49 -15.52 8.70
C TYR A 61 5.98 -15.84 8.89
N TRP A 62 6.52 -16.66 8.01
CA TRP A 62 7.95 -16.92 7.93
C TRP A 62 8.71 -15.70 7.35
N LYS A 63 10.05 -15.80 7.24
CA LYS A 63 10.89 -14.77 6.61
C LYS A 63 10.56 -14.51 5.14
N THR A 64 10.02 -15.50 4.45
CA THR A 64 9.37 -15.37 3.13
C THR A 64 7.89 -15.69 3.35
N SER A 65 6.98 -14.74 3.09
CA SER A 65 5.57 -14.89 3.46
C SER A 65 4.76 -15.79 2.52
N GLY A 66 5.25 -16.01 1.30
CA GLY A 66 4.52 -16.70 0.24
C GLY A 66 3.84 -15.72 -0.72
N GLN A 67 2.64 -16.04 -1.22
CA GLN A 67 1.93 -15.18 -2.18
C GLN A 67 1.35 -13.91 -1.55
N THR A 68 1.02 -13.99 -0.26
CA THR A 68 0.48 -12.89 0.53
C THR A 68 1.07 -12.92 1.93
N GLY A 69 0.97 -11.82 2.64
CA GLY A 69 1.45 -11.71 4.02
C GLY A 69 2.50 -10.62 4.21
N PHE A 70 2.91 -10.44 5.46
CA PHE A 70 4.02 -9.59 5.86
C PHE A 70 5.01 -10.48 6.63
N PRO A 71 6.27 -10.56 6.23
CA PRO A 71 7.24 -11.46 6.82
C PRO A 71 7.50 -11.13 8.29
N THR A 72 7.79 -12.14 9.10
CA THR A 72 8.29 -11.89 10.46
C THR A 72 9.70 -11.32 10.39
N THR A 73 9.91 -10.17 11.03
CA THR A 73 11.20 -9.46 11.10
C THR A 73 11.47 -8.95 12.52
N ILE A 74 12.75 -8.71 12.81
CA ILE A 74 13.18 -7.98 14.01
C ILE A 74 14.07 -6.83 13.56
N THR A 75 13.66 -5.61 13.87
CA THR A 75 14.50 -4.42 13.72
C THR A 75 15.25 -4.20 15.02
N TRP A 76 16.57 -4.27 15.00
CA TRP A 76 17.40 -4.17 16.20
C TRP A 76 17.82 -2.72 16.45
N ASN A 77 17.71 -2.26 17.70
CA ASN A 77 18.28 -1.01 18.18
C ASN A 77 19.42 -1.35 19.15
N LEU A 78 20.65 -1.38 18.62
CA LEU A 78 21.83 -1.82 19.36
C LEU A 78 22.78 -0.66 19.66
N PRO A 79 23.39 -0.64 20.86
CA PRO A 79 24.43 0.33 21.16
C PRO A 79 25.71 0.06 20.34
N LYS A 80 26.47 1.13 20.07
CA LYS A 80 27.71 1.05 19.29
C LYS A 80 28.69 0.03 19.87
N GLY A 81 29.07 -0.95 19.06
CA GLY A 81 30.00 -2.04 19.42
C GLY A 81 29.34 -3.39 19.67
N ALA A 82 28.00 -3.48 19.57
CA ALA A 82 27.26 -4.73 19.55
C ALA A 82 26.80 -5.06 18.11
N LYS A 83 26.86 -6.33 17.72
CA LYS A 83 26.38 -6.83 16.42
C LYS A 83 25.56 -8.10 16.61
N VAL A 84 24.51 -8.25 15.80
CA VAL A 84 23.62 -9.41 15.82
C VAL A 84 23.60 -10.08 14.44
N SER A 85 23.62 -11.40 14.41
CA SER A 85 23.54 -12.20 13.18
C SER A 85 22.15 -12.08 12.51
N PRO A 86 22.01 -12.54 11.26
CA PRO A 86 20.69 -12.82 10.70
C PRO A 86 19.86 -13.74 11.61
N LEU A 87 18.54 -13.62 11.53
CA LEU A 87 17.61 -14.44 12.32
C LEU A 87 17.57 -15.88 11.80
N TYR A 88 17.75 -16.82 12.70
CA TYR A 88 17.52 -18.24 12.45
C TYR A 88 16.07 -18.58 12.74
N PHE A 89 15.38 -19.07 11.69
CA PHE A 89 13.99 -19.48 11.74
C PHE A 89 13.84 -21.00 11.80
N PRO A 90 12.85 -21.53 12.54
CA PRO A 90 12.49 -22.93 12.43
C PRO A 90 11.87 -23.21 11.05
N THR A 91 11.70 -24.49 10.76
CA THR A 91 11.02 -24.92 9.53
C THR A 91 9.59 -24.37 9.47
N PRO A 92 9.18 -23.70 8.38
CA PRO A 92 7.82 -23.21 8.23
C PRO A 92 6.84 -24.32 7.87
N GLN A 93 5.56 -23.99 7.93
CA GLN A 93 4.46 -24.81 7.43
C GLN A 93 3.83 -24.13 6.22
N TYR A 94 3.40 -24.93 5.24
CA TYR A 94 2.59 -24.42 4.14
C TYR A 94 1.14 -24.26 4.60
N TYR A 95 0.59 -23.06 4.42
CA TYR A 95 -0.79 -22.74 4.71
C TYR A 95 -1.46 -22.18 3.46
N GLU A 96 -2.61 -22.73 3.09
CA GLU A 96 -3.37 -22.28 1.93
C GLU A 96 -4.72 -21.73 2.37
N PHE A 97 -5.02 -20.51 1.93
CA PHE A 97 -6.29 -19.86 2.18
C PHE A 97 -6.82 -19.22 0.91
N ASN A 98 -8.03 -19.60 0.50
CA ASN A 98 -8.66 -19.14 -0.75
C ASN A 98 -7.77 -19.33 -2.01
N GLY A 99 -6.99 -20.42 -2.06
CA GLY A 99 -6.06 -20.68 -3.15
C GLY A 99 -4.78 -19.85 -3.12
N LEU A 100 -4.52 -19.10 -2.03
CA LEU A 100 -3.29 -18.37 -1.81
C LEU A 100 -2.40 -19.12 -0.82
N GLY A 101 -1.23 -19.54 -1.28
CA GLY A 101 -0.26 -20.28 -0.49
C GLY A 101 0.72 -19.36 0.25
N SER A 102 0.84 -19.57 1.56
CA SER A 102 1.67 -18.81 2.51
C SER A 102 2.57 -19.73 3.31
N TYR A 103 3.66 -19.18 3.86
CA TYR A 103 4.57 -19.91 4.76
C TYR A 103 4.48 -19.34 6.16
N VAL A 104 4.09 -20.18 7.12
CA VAL A 104 3.65 -19.72 8.44
C VAL A 104 4.20 -20.58 9.56
N HIS A 105 4.05 -20.07 10.79
CA HIS A 105 4.30 -20.77 12.04
C HIS A 105 3.09 -20.64 12.95
N GLU A 106 2.76 -21.73 13.63
CA GLU A 106 1.70 -21.82 14.63
C GLU A 106 2.25 -22.17 16.01
N GLY A 107 1.51 -21.80 17.06
CA GLY A 107 1.89 -22.11 18.44
C GLY A 107 3.08 -21.27 18.92
N VAL A 108 4.23 -21.90 19.16
CA VAL A 108 5.42 -21.20 19.70
C VAL A 108 6.50 -21.10 18.64
N LEU A 109 6.75 -19.87 18.18
CA LEU A 109 7.82 -19.52 17.26
C LEU A 109 9.06 -19.10 18.06
N TYR A 110 10.16 -19.81 17.85
CA TYR A 110 11.47 -19.48 18.42
C TYR A 110 12.36 -18.87 17.34
N LEU A 111 12.68 -17.58 17.47
CA LEU A 111 13.67 -16.93 16.63
C LEU A 111 14.98 -16.83 17.40
N MET A 112 16.09 -17.12 16.73
CA MET A 112 17.41 -17.10 17.34
C MET A 112 18.34 -16.18 16.57
N ALA A 113 19.26 -15.54 17.29
CA ALA A 113 20.37 -14.80 16.68
C ALA A 113 21.59 -14.87 17.58
N GLU A 114 22.78 -14.83 16.98
CA GLU A 114 24.03 -14.69 17.71
C GLU A 114 24.36 -13.22 17.93
N LEU A 115 24.63 -12.85 19.18
CA LEU A 115 25.10 -11.55 19.58
C LEU A 115 26.61 -11.60 19.82
N THR A 116 27.32 -10.65 19.22
CA THR A 116 28.76 -10.43 19.44
C THR A 116 28.99 -9.01 19.95
N LEU A 117 30.03 -8.86 20.79
CA LEU A 117 30.37 -7.60 21.43
C LEU A 117 31.85 -7.31 21.26
N ASP A 118 32.19 -6.07 20.91
CA ASP A 118 33.57 -5.64 20.75
C ASP A 118 34.39 -5.84 22.03
N ALA A 119 35.63 -6.32 21.90
CA ALA A 119 36.50 -6.64 23.04
C ALA A 119 36.83 -5.43 23.94
N GLY A 120 36.67 -4.20 23.44
CA GLY A 120 36.91 -2.95 24.16
C GLY A 120 35.74 -2.47 25.03
N TRP A 121 34.67 -3.26 25.16
CA TRP A 121 33.47 -2.87 25.90
C TRP A 121 33.72 -2.68 27.40
N ASP A 122 33.11 -1.64 27.97
CA ASP A 122 33.20 -1.34 29.40
C ASP A 122 32.39 -2.34 30.23
N ILE A 123 33.10 -3.23 30.93
CA ILE A 123 32.52 -4.27 31.78
C ILE A 123 31.63 -3.74 32.92
N SER A 124 31.70 -2.45 33.25
CA SER A 124 30.83 -1.85 34.27
C SER A 124 29.44 -1.48 33.74
N LYS A 125 29.25 -1.49 32.42
CA LYS A 125 27.98 -1.12 31.77
C LYS A 125 27.24 -2.37 31.30
N ALA A 126 26.03 -2.56 31.82
CA ALA A 126 25.11 -3.56 31.30
C ALA A 126 24.79 -3.27 29.82
N LEU A 127 24.72 -4.33 29.02
CA LEU A 127 24.34 -4.23 27.62
C LEU A 127 22.82 -4.32 27.52
N LYS A 128 22.19 -3.27 26.97
CA LYS A 128 20.77 -3.28 26.66
C LYS A 128 20.60 -3.63 25.19
N VAL A 129 19.92 -4.73 24.91
CA VAL A 129 19.54 -5.16 23.57
C VAL A 129 18.07 -4.86 23.39
N GLU A 130 17.76 -3.93 22.52
CA GLU A 130 16.39 -3.56 22.17
C GLU A 130 16.09 -3.99 20.74
N GLY A 131 14.86 -4.42 20.52
CA GLY A 131 14.40 -4.79 19.18
C GLY A 131 12.90 -4.70 19.06
N THR A 132 12.45 -4.48 17.85
CA THR A 132 11.04 -4.44 17.50
C THR A 132 10.69 -5.66 16.66
N PHE A 133 9.87 -6.54 17.21
CA PHE A 133 9.31 -7.68 16.49
C PHE A 133 8.11 -7.23 15.66
N SER A 134 8.10 -7.54 14.36
CA SER A 134 7.04 -7.17 13.43
C SER A 134 6.63 -8.37 12.57
N THR A 135 5.34 -8.64 12.45
CA THR A 135 4.78 -9.69 11.57
C THR A 135 3.34 -9.35 11.18
N LEU A 136 2.79 -9.98 10.15
CA LEU A 136 1.33 -10.16 10.04
C LEU A 136 0.94 -11.39 10.88
N VAL A 137 -0.17 -11.32 11.60
CA VAL A 137 -0.77 -12.46 12.29
C VAL A 137 -2.15 -12.66 11.70
N CYS A 138 -2.44 -13.85 11.19
CA CYS A 138 -3.70 -14.12 10.52
C CYS A 138 -4.42 -15.32 11.15
N ASP A 139 -5.74 -15.30 11.01
CA ASP A 139 -6.62 -16.46 11.15
C ASP A 139 -7.37 -16.70 9.82
N GLU A 140 -8.32 -17.64 9.82
CA GLU A 140 -9.12 -17.98 8.62
C GLU A 140 -10.02 -16.82 8.12
N SER A 141 -10.12 -15.71 8.84
CA SER A 141 -11.06 -14.63 8.52
C SER A 141 -10.42 -13.26 8.41
N SER A 142 -9.25 -13.06 9.02
CA SER A 142 -8.66 -11.76 9.25
C SER A 142 -7.15 -11.83 9.37
N CYS A 143 -6.51 -10.74 8.98
CA CYS A 143 -5.06 -10.56 9.03
C CYS A 143 -4.74 -9.23 9.71
N ILE A 144 -3.86 -9.26 10.70
CA ILE A 144 -3.59 -8.17 11.62
C ILE A 144 -2.09 -7.91 11.66
N PRO A 145 -1.61 -6.72 11.24
CA PRO A 145 -0.24 -6.32 11.49
C PRO A 145 0.01 -6.27 13.01
N TYR A 146 1.04 -6.97 13.45
CA TYR A 146 1.44 -7.06 14.85
C TYR A 146 2.86 -6.57 15.01
N ARG A 147 3.05 -5.69 15.98
CA ARG A 147 4.35 -5.13 16.32
C ARG A 147 4.48 -5.01 17.84
N SER A 148 5.61 -5.46 18.36
CA SER A 148 5.91 -5.46 19.79
C SER A 148 7.38 -5.21 20.00
N ASP A 149 7.69 -4.22 20.85
CA ASP A 149 9.04 -4.00 21.31
C ASP A 149 9.41 -4.98 22.42
N PHE A 150 10.69 -5.32 22.49
CA PHE A 150 11.26 -6.05 23.60
C PHE A 150 12.61 -5.44 23.97
N SER A 151 12.95 -5.59 25.24
CA SER A 151 14.24 -5.16 25.80
C SER A 151 14.81 -6.26 26.65
N LEU A 152 16.05 -6.62 26.37
CA LEU A 152 16.84 -7.59 27.11
C LEU A 152 18.05 -6.90 27.72
N SER A 153 18.23 -7.03 29.04
CA SER A 153 19.40 -6.50 29.74
C SER A 153 20.37 -7.63 30.07
N LEU A 154 21.60 -7.49 29.60
CA LEU A 154 22.70 -8.45 29.75
C LEU A 154 23.76 -7.89 30.69
N ASN A 155 24.15 -8.68 31.68
CA ASN A 155 25.27 -8.33 32.54
C ASN A 155 26.56 -8.64 31.82
N ILE A 156 27.47 -7.67 31.79
CA ILE A 156 28.80 -7.83 31.20
C ILE A 156 29.80 -8.18 32.30
N GLY A 157 30.72 -9.10 32.03
CA GLY A 157 31.70 -9.56 33.02
C GLY A 157 32.99 -10.07 32.40
N ALA A 158 33.92 -10.53 33.25
CA ALA A 158 35.23 -11.03 32.82
C ALA A 158 35.18 -12.43 32.19
N GLN A 159 34.11 -13.20 32.45
CA GLN A 159 33.90 -14.54 31.92
C GLN A 159 32.43 -14.73 31.53
N THR A 160 32.21 -15.51 30.47
CA THR A 160 30.87 -15.86 30.02
C THR A 160 30.31 -16.98 30.91
N GLU A 161 29.19 -16.71 31.58
CA GLU A 161 28.46 -17.67 32.41
C GLU A 161 27.13 -18.01 31.73
N LEU A 162 26.86 -19.29 31.48
CA LEU A 162 25.62 -19.74 30.85
C LEU A 162 24.45 -19.79 31.83
N ASN A 163 23.24 -19.62 31.32
CA ASN A 163 21.97 -19.78 32.01
C ASN A 163 21.39 -21.17 31.67
N PRO A 164 21.47 -22.17 32.57
CA PRO A 164 21.08 -23.54 32.25
C PRO A 164 19.63 -23.69 31.78
N LYS A 165 18.72 -22.84 32.28
CA LYS A 165 17.31 -22.87 31.88
C LYS A 165 17.14 -22.42 30.43
N VAL A 166 17.82 -21.34 30.04
CA VAL A 166 17.76 -20.82 28.67
C VAL A 166 18.56 -21.70 27.72
N SER A 167 19.70 -22.26 28.14
CA SER A 167 20.46 -23.22 27.33
C SER A 167 19.63 -24.45 26.96
N ASN A 168 18.82 -24.99 27.89
CA ASN A 168 17.93 -26.11 27.57
C ASN A 168 16.84 -25.70 26.56
N LEU A 169 16.24 -24.52 26.73
CA LEU A 169 15.24 -23.99 25.79
C LEU A 169 15.85 -23.73 24.39
N LEU A 170 17.08 -23.21 24.35
CA LEU A 170 17.83 -22.99 23.12
C LEU A 170 18.13 -24.31 22.41
N ASN A 171 18.51 -25.36 23.15
CA ASN A 171 18.73 -26.68 22.55
C ASN A 171 17.44 -27.26 21.93
N GLN A 172 16.29 -27.04 22.57
CA GLN A 172 14.99 -27.41 22.02
C GLN A 172 14.64 -26.60 20.76
N ALA A 173 14.96 -25.31 20.74
CA ALA A 173 14.75 -24.45 19.59
C ALA A 173 15.68 -24.82 18.41
N LYS A 174 16.97 -25.05 18.68
CA LYS A 174 17.97 -25.50 17.70
C LYS A 174 17.62 -26.84 17.06
N ALA A 175 16.97 -27.74 17.80
CA ALA A 175 16.51 -29.01 17.25
C ALA A 175 15.46 -28.86 16.12
N LYS A 176 14.76 -27.73 16.05
CA LYS A 176 13.74 -27.44 15.01
C LYS A 176 14.29 -26.65 13.81
N LEU A 177 15.56 -26.25 13.86
CA LEU A 177 16.19 -25.52 12.76
C LEU A 177 16.43 -26.46 11.57
N PRO A 178 16.27 -25.95 10.34
CA PRO A 178 16.81 -26.61 9.17
C PRO A 178 18.32 -26.80 9.33
N VAL A 179 18.81 -28.00 9.09
CA VAL A 179 20.24 -28.30 9.12
C VAL A 179 20.84 -28.17 7.72
N PRO A 180 22.10 -27.73 7.58
CA PRO A 180 22.78 -27.86 6.30
C PRO A 180 22.83 -29.34 5.89
N PHE A 181 22.80 -29.61 4.59
CA PHE A 181 23.03 -30.94 4.07
C PHE A 181 24.54 -31.26 4.13
N ASP A 182 24.93 -32.34 4.82
CA ASP A 182 26.32 -32.78 4.91
C ASP A 182 26.76 -33.53 3.62
N GLU A 183 27.83 -33.03 3.01
CA GLU A 183 28.85 -33.68 2.15
C GLU A 183 28.49 -35.02 1.46
N GLU A 184 27.75 -34.98 0.34
CA GLU A 184 27.85 -35.88 -0.85
C GLU A 184 26.68 -35.68 -1.85
N ILE A 185 26.06 -34.49 -1.87
CA ILE A 185 24.95 -34.22 -2.78
C ILE A 185 25.48 -33.75 -4.12
N ILE A 186 25.14 -34.50 -5.17
CA ILE A 186 25.19 -33.98 -6.54
C ILE A 186 23.85 -33.31 -6.77
N SER A 187 23.83 -31.98 -6.63
CA SER A 187 22.72 -31.16 -7.07
C SER A 187 22.93 -30.72 -8.50
N SER A 188 21.85 -30.70 -9.30
CA SER A 188 21.89 -30.07 -10.61
C SER A 188 20.69 -29.15 -10.76
N LEU A 189 20.94 -27.98 -11.34
CA LEU A 189 19.93 -26.98 -11.64
C LEU A 189 19.76 -26.93 -13.15
N LYS A 190 18.54 -27.18 -13.61
CA LYS A 190 18.17 -26.98 -15.01
C LYS A 190 17.18 -25.84 -15.10
N VAL A 191 17.62 -24.73 -15.68
CA VAL A 191 16.81 -23.53 -15.85
C VAL A 191 16.15 -23.56 -17.23
N ASN A 192 14.83 -23.45 -17.25
CA ASN A 192 14.03 -23.18 -18.45
C ASN A 192 13.48 -21.74 -18.38
N GLN A 193 12.80 -21.27 -19.42
CA GLN A 193 12.18 -19.95 -19.46
C GLN A 193 11.25 -19.72 -18.26
N ASP A 194 10.26 -20.59 -18.04
CA ASP A 194 9.24 -20.39 -16.98
C ASP A 194 9.48 -21.19 -15.69
N PHE A 195 10.34 -22.21 -15.75
CA PHE A 195 10.54 -23.16 -14.66
C PHE A 195 12.02 -23.39 -14.37
N MET A 196 12.29 -23.82 -13.15
CA MET A 196 13.58 -24.31 -12.72
C MET A 196 13.39 -25.71 -12.13
N ASP A 197 14.16 -26.66 -12.65
CA ASP A 197 14.18 -28.03 -12.16
C ASP A 197 15.44 -28.21 -11.30
N LEU A 198 15.25 -28.31 -9.98
CA LEU A 198 16.30 -28.61 -9.02
C LEU A 198 16.32 -30.12 -8.77
N SER A 199 17.42 -30.80 -9.09
CA SER A 199 17.59 -32.23 -8.79
C SER A 199 18.62 -32.42 -7.70
N ILE A 200 18.31 -33.24 -6.70
CA ILE A 200 19.10 -33.49 -5.51
C ILE A 200 19.25 -35.00 -5.36
N ARG A 201 20.49 -35.49 -5.35
CA ARG A 201 20.78 -36.91 -5.16
C ARG A 201 21.23 -37.20 -3.73
N SER A 202 20.55 -38.13 -3.06
CA SER A 202 20.95 -38.66 -1.76
C SER A 202 20.28 -40.03 -1.49
N GLU A 203 21.00 -40.93 -0.83
CA GLU A 203 20.45 -42.24 -0.44
C GLU A 203 19.29 -42.13 0.56
N ILE A 204 19.19 -41.02 1.31
CA ILE A 204 18.11 -40.81 2.30
C ILE A 204 16.73 -40.69 1.65
N PHE A 205 16.65 -40.42 0.34
CA PHE A 205 15.38 -40.25 -0.38
C PHE A 205 14.70 -41.57 -0.74
N LYS A 206 15.42 -42.68 -0.64
CA LYS A 206 14.95 -43.99 -1.09
C LYS A 206 13.74 -44.46 -0.30
N GLY A 207 12.64 -44.74 -1.01
CA GLY A 207 11.40 -45.24 -0.42
C GLY A 207 10.52 -44.17 0.25
N LEU A 208 10.81 -42.89 0.03
CA LEU A 208 9.94 -41.78 0.44
C LEU A 208 8.86 -41.47 -0.61
N GLU A 209 7.74 -40.91 -0.15
CA GLU A 209 6.62 -40.58 -1.03
C GLU A 209 6.80 -39.16 -1.57
N LEU A 210 6.81 -39.00 -2.89
CA LEU A 210 7.07 -37.70 -3.53
C LEU A 210 6.02 -36.64 -3.20
N ALA A 211 4.79 -37.05 -2.89
CA ALA A 211 3.69 -36.15 -2.55
C ALA A 211 3.86 -35.46 -1.18
N ASP A 212 4.69 -36.03 -0.31
CA ASP A 212 4.92 -35.52 1.05
C ASP A 212 6.09 -34.53 1.14
N PHE A 213 6.83 -34.35 0.04
CA PHE A 213 7.90 -33.36 -0.01
C PHE A 213 7.35 -31.95 -0.18
N TYR A 214 8.02 -30.99 0.44
CA TYR A 214 7.81 -29.58 0.19
C TYR A 214 9.13 -28.83 0.23
N PHE A 215 9.34 -27.90 -0.70
CA PHE A 215 10.48 -27.01 -0.69
C PHE A 215 10.00 -25.58 -0.40
N PHE A 216 10.54 -24.96 0.64
CA PHE A 216 10.24 -23.58 1.00
C PHE A 216 11.33 -22.67 0.42
N PRO A 217 11.16 -22.10 -0.79
CA PRO A 217 12.13 -21.18 -1.36
C PRO A 217 12.26 -19.92 -0.50
N ILE A 218 13.50 -19.44 -0.36
CA ILE A 218 13.81 -18.15 0.28
C ILE A 218 13.94 -17.09 -0.81
N GLY A 219 13.31 -15.93 -0.59
CA GLY A 219 13.32 -14.81 -1.53
C GLY A 219 12.24 -14.91 -2.62
N ASP A 220 12.08 -13.83 -3.39
CA ASP A 220 10.93 -13.62 -4.27
C ASP A 220 11.17 -14.13 -5.73
N PHE A 221 12.35 -14.70 -6.02
CA PHE A 221 12.72 -15.20 -7.35
C PHE A 221 11.80 -16.34 -7.84
N PHE A 222 11.16 -17.06 -6.94
CA PHE A 222 10.20 -18.10 -7.28
C PHE A 222 8.77 -17.60 -7.08
N GLU A 223 7.85 -18.03 -7.94
CA GLU A 223 6.43 -17.84 -7.64
C GLU A 223 6.06 -18.70 -6.43
N HIS A 224 5.56 -18.07 -5.38
CA HIS A 224 5.07 -18.77 -4.20
C HIS A 224 3.63 -19.29 -4.40
N GLY A 225 3.20 -20.22 -3.55
CA GLY A 225 1.84 -20.76 -3.51
C GLY A 225 1.41 -21.58 -4.75
N THR A 226 2.30 -21.82 -5.70
CA THR A 226 2.07 -22.79 -6.77
C THR A 226 2.29 -24.21 -6.26
N THR A 227 1.46 -25.16 -6.69
CA THR A 227 1.67 -26.58 -6.41
C THR A 227 3.01 -27.03 -6.96
N GLN A 228 3.88 -27.54 -6.07
CA GLN A 228 5.19 -28.04 -6.44
C GLN A 228 5.09 -29.45 -7.01
N SER A 229 5.83 -29.71 -8.08
CA SER A 229 5.89 -31.03 -8.69
C SER A 229 7.22 -31.69 -8.36
N PHE A 230 7.16 -32.80 -7.65
CA PHE A 230 8.31 -33.64 -7.34
C PHE A 230 8.38 -34.83 -8.30
N PHE A 231 9.58 -35.17 -8.76
CA PHE A 231 9.86 -36.33 -9.60
C PHE A 231 11.07 -37.07 -9.05
N SER A 232 11.25 -38.34 -9.43
CA SER A 232 12.39 -39.13 -8.97
C SER A 232 12.99 -39.94 -10.10
N ASP A 233 14.26 -40.33 -9.94
CA ASP A 233 14.90 -41.29 -10.84
C ASP A 233 14.35 -42.72 -10.65
N SER A 234 14.76 -43.65 -11.52
CA SER A 234 14.33 -45.05 -11.43
C SER A 234 14.77 -45.75 -10.14
N ASN A 235 15.78 -45.20 -9.45
CA ASN A 235 16.38 -45.80 -8.26
C ASN A 235 15.79 -45.23 -6.95
N GLY A 236 15.03 -44.14 -7.03
CA GLY A 236 14.45 -43.45 -5.87
C GLY A 236 15.48 -42.65 -5.06
N THR A 237 16.69 -42.44 -5.57
CA THR A 237 17.79 -41.76 -4.85
C THR A 237 18.03 -40.35 -5.32
N THR A 238 17.44 -39.96 -6.45
CA THR A 238 17.40 -38.57 -6.89
C THR A 238 15.97 -38.06 -6.79
N ILE A 239 15.77 -36.92 -6.14
CA ILE A 239 14.53 -36.17 -6.18
C ILE A 239 14.72 -34.93 -7.05
N GLY A 240 13.75 -34.64 -7.89
CA GLY A 240 13.68 -33.45 -8.71
C GLY A 240 12.49 -32.60 -8.30
N ILE A 241 12.68 -31.29 -8.24
CA ILE A 241 11.69 -30.30 -7.82
C ILE A 241 11.53 -29.32 -8.95
N ARG A 242 10.31 -29.21 -9.49
CA ARG A 242 9.98 -28.18 -10.48
C ARG A 242 9.37 -26.97 -9.78
N LEU A 243 10.09 -25.86 -9.83
CA LEU A 243 9.68 -24.58 -9.27
C LEU A 243 9.38 -23.59 -10.38
N LYS A 244 8.27 -22.86 -10.26
CA LYS A 244 7.91 -21.80 -11.22
C LYS A 244 8.68 -20.53 -10.87
N ARG A 245 9.26 -19.89 -11.89
CA ARG A 245 10.08 -18.68 -11.72
C ARG A 245 9.22 -17.43 -11.75
N ASN A 246 9.56 -16.46 -10.92
CA ASN A 246 9.08 -15.10 -11.06
C ASN A 246 9.96 -14.36 -12.09
N LEU A 247 9.41 -14.15 -13.28
CA LEU A 247 10.12 -13.49 -14.38
C LEU A 247 10.30 -11.99 -14.18
N GLU A 248 9.65 -11.41 -13.17
CA GLU A 248 9.79 -10.02 -12.75
C GLU A 248 10.94 -9.81 -11.77
N ILE A 249 11.72 -10.85 -11.45
CA ILE A 249 12.86 -10.77 -10.54
C ILE A 249 14.09 -11.39 -11.21
N ALA A 250 15.23 -10.70 -11.12
CA ALA A 250 16.49 -11.19 -11.66
C ALA A 250 16.93 -12.47 -10.92
N PRO A 251 17.59 -13.43 -11.61
CA PRO A 251 18.12 -14.61 -10.93
C PRO A 251 19.19 -14.20 -9.91
N PRO A 252 19.09 -14.67 -8.65
CA PRO A 252 20.11 -14.41 -7.63
C PRO A 252 21.40 -15.17 -7.95
N ASP A 253 22.51 -14.86 -7.26
CA ASP A 253 23.77 -15.61 -7.39
C ASP A 253 23.72 -16.98 -6.71
N ARG A 254 22.82 -17.14 -5.75
CA ARG A 254 22.61 -18.36 -4.98
C ARG A 254 21.13 -18.62 -4.78
N ILE A 255 20.77 -19.90 -4.73
CA ILE A 255 19.40 -20.35 -4.50
C ILE A 255 19.33 -20.95 -3.11
N GLU A 256 18.54 -20.31 -2.26
CA GLU A 256 18.32 -20.73 -0.89
C GLU A 256 16.90 -21.27 -0.68
N GLY A 257 16.77 -22.27 0.19
CA GLY A 257 15.46 -22.73 0.65
C GLY A 257 15.54 -23.88 1.63
N VAL A 258 14.38 -24.31 2.12
CA VAL A 258 14.26 -25.39 3.10
C VAL A 258 13.52 -26.57 2.49
N LEU A 259 14.18 -27.71 2.38
CA LEU A 259 13.55 -28.97 1.98
C LEU A 259 12.97 -29.68 3.21
N PHE A 260 11.69 -30.03 3.13
CA PHE A 260 10.94 -30.70 4.17
C PHE A 260 10.32 -31.99 3.68
N HIS A 261 10.29 -33.00 4.56
CA HIS A 261 9.50 -34.22 4.41
C HIS A 261 9.12 -34.72 5.82
N PRO A 262 7.88 -35.19 6.06
CA PRO A 262 7.38 -35.55 7.39
C PRO A 262 8.11 -36.75 8.03
N LYS A 263 8.72 -37.63 7.23
CA LYS A 263 9.56 -38.75 7.74
C LYS A 263 10.98 -38.32 8.13
N PHE A 264 11.40 -37.09 7.82
CA PHE A 264 12.71 -36.62 8.27
C PHE A 264 12.64 -36.15 9.72
N GLU A 265 13.66 -36.49 10.51
CA GLU A 265 13.81 -35.95 11.87
C GLU A 265 14.10 -34.44 11.86
N LYS A 266 14.71 -33.93 10.78
CA LYS A 266 15.02 -32.52 10.56
C LYS A 266 14.76 -32.12 9.10
N SER A 267 14.40 -30.86 8.88
CA SER A 267 14.40 -30.29 7.54
C SER A 267 15.82 -29.88 7.15
N PHE A 268 16.02 -29.65 5.87
CA PHE A 268 17.35 -29.36 5.34
C PHE A 268 17.40 -28.00 4.66
N HIS A 269 18.41 -27.21 5.00
CA HIS A 269 18.74 -25.97 4.31
C HIS A 269 19.54 -26.29 3.05
N LEU A 270 19.04 -25.82 1.91
CA LEU A 270 19.70 -25.89 0.62
C LEU A 270 20.20 -24.49 0.29
N ASP A 271 21.47 -24.40 -0.09
CA ASP A 271 22.12 -23.17 -0.50
C ASP A 271 23.06 -23.50 -1.67
N LEU A 272 22.59 -23.23 -2.88
CA LEU A 272 23.19 -23.70 -4.14
C LEU A 272 23.68 -22.52 -4.98
N GLY A 273 24.97 -22.50 -5.32
CA GLY A 273 25.53 -21.53 -6.25
C GLY A 273 25.34 -21.95 -7.72
N PHE A 274 25.26 -20.98 -8.63
CA PHE A 274 25.15 -21.26 -10.08
C PHE A 274 26.42 -21.88 -10.70
N GLU A 275 27.56 -21.88 -10.00
CA GLU A 275 28.82 -22.46 -10.52
C GLU A 275 28.93 -23.99 -10.33
N GLU A 276 28.09 -24.61 -9.49
CA GLU A 276 28.13 -26.06 -9.20
C GLU A 276 27.34 -26.93 -10.22
N ILE A 277 27.06 -26.38 -11.41
CA ILE A 277 26.17 -26.97 -12.42
C ILE A 277 26.92 -27.90 -13.38
N LEU A 278 26.56 -29.19 -13.40
CA LEU A 278 26.90 -30.09 -14.52
C LEU A 278 26.01 -29.79 -15.73
N TYR A 279 26.55 -29.05 -16.69
CA TYR A 279 25.87 -28.70 -17.94
C TYR A 279 25.68 -29.93 -18.86
N GLY A 280 24.49 -30.50 -18.81
CA GLY A 280 24.00 -31.48 -19.77
C GLY A 280 23.31 -30.86 -20.99
N VAL A 281 23.72 -29.69 -21.47
CA VAL A 281 23.41 -29.14 -22.81
C VAL A 281 24.56 -28.20 -23.19
N LYS A 282 25.11 -28.35 -24.40
CA LYS A 282 26.21 -27.53 -24.96
C LYS A 282 26.12 -26.05 -24.54
N PHE A 283 27.06 -25.63 -23.71
CA PHE A 283 27.47 -24.23 -23.62
C PHE A 283 28.12 -23.87 -24.95
N ASP A 284 27.44 -23.06 -25.78
CA ASP A 284 28.13 -22.38 -26.88
C ASP A 284 28.90 -21.22 -26.24
N GLU A 285 30.23 -21.26 -26.34
CA GLU A 285 31.19 -20.25 -25.83
C GLU A 285 31.04 -18.87 -26.52
N ARG A 286 29.84 -18.52 -26.98
CA ARG A 286 29.49 -17.21 -27.57
C ARG A 286 28.56 -16.37 -26.72
N ILE A 287 28.22 -16.82 -25.51
CA ILE A 287 27.54 -15.95 -24.53
C ILE A 287 28.61 -15.43 -23.55
N ALA A 288 29.59 -14.76 -24.13
CA ALA A 288 30.26 -13.68 -23.42
C ALA A 288 29.18 -12.62 -23.16
N PHE A 289 29.04 -12.27 -21.88
CA PHE A 289 28.43 -11.05 -21.34
C PHE A 289 27.91 -10.08 -22.42
N SER A 290 26.66 -10.33 -22.84
CA SER A 290 25.89 -9.43 -23.68
C SER A 290 24.66 -9.09 -22.85
N LEU A 291 24.75 -7.96 -22.16
CA LEU A 291 23.64 -7.14 -21.63
C LEU A 291 22.71 -6.74 -22.78
N ASN A 292 22.05 -7.75 -23.34
CA ASN A 292 21.05 -7.68 -24.39
C ASN A 292 20.35 -9.04 -24.39
N SER A 293 19.81 -9.43 -23.23
CA SER A 293 18.50 -10.07 -23.30
C SER A 293 17.60 -9.01 -23.94
N LYS A 294 17.33 -9.18 -25.24
CA LYS A 294 16.03 -8.79 -25.76
C LYS A 294 15.03 -9.60 -24.94
N VAL A 295 14.68 -9.06 -23.77
CA VAL A 295 13.40 -9.28 -23.13
C VAL A 295 12.43 -8.83 -24.20
N GLN A 296 11.97 -9.81 -24.98
CA GLN A 296 10.93 -9.57 -25.97
C GLN A 296 9.77 -8.94 -25.20
N ASP A 297 9.47 -7.69 -25.57
CA ASP A 297 8.46 -6.79 -25.03
C ASP A 297 7.35 -7.53 -24.28
N ARG A 298 7.59 -7.76 -22.99
CA ARG A 298 6.53 -8.17 -22.05
C ARG A 298 5.93 -6.94 -21.37
N ASP A 299 6.15 -5.76 -21.96
CA ASP A 299 5.40 -4.53 -21.71
C ASP A 299 3.92 -4.65 -22.18
N GLU A 300 3.55 -5.71 -22.92
CA GLU A 300 2.15 -6.01 -23.27
C GLU A 300 1.21 -6.12 -22.05
N ASN A 301 1.72 -6.49 -20.87
CA ASN A 301 0.92 -6.57 -19.65
C ASN A 301 0.80 -5.26 -18.87
N LEU A 302 1.53 -4.22 -19.27
CA LEU A 302 1.49 -2.90 -18.64
C LEU A 302 0.57 -1.93 -19.41
N GLU A 303 0.37 -2.19 -20.71
CA GLU A 303 -0.58 -1.46 -21.55
C GLU A 303 -2.03 -1.94 -21.40
N ASN A 304 -2.25 -3.22 -21.08
CA ASN A 304 -3.58 -3.81 -20.93
C ASN A 304 -4.40 -3.28 -19.74
N ASP A 305 -3.76 -2.83 -18.65
CA ASP A 305 -4.49 -2.42 -17.45
C ASP A 305 -5.11 -1.02 -17.57
N TYR A 306 -4.44 -0.09 -18.26
CA TYR A 306 -5.01 1.24 -18.56
C TYR A 306 -6.10 1.17 -19.61
N LEU A 307 -6.02 0.18 -20.51
CA LEU A 307 -7.02 -0.01 -21.54
C LEU A 307 -8.40 -0.24 -20.91
N LEU A 308 -8.49 -1.05 -19.85
CA LEU A 308 -9.76 -1.23 -19.14
C LEU A 308 -10.27 0.10 -18.55
N LEU A 309 -9.42 0.85 -17.85
CA LEU A 309 -9.81 2.14 -17.27
C LEU A 309 -10.26 3.14 -18.35
N GLN A 310 -9.54 3.21 -19.47
CA GLN A 310 -9.88 4.04 -20.63
C GLN A 310 -11.21 3.62 -21.26
N ILE A 311 -11.47 2.32 -21.39
CA ILE A 311 -12.75 1.78 -21.86
C ILE A 311 -13.88 2.16 -20.90
N LEU A 312 -13.70 2.00 -19.59
CA LEU A 312 -14.71 2.38 -18.60
C LEU A 312 -15.00 3.89 -18.65
N PHE A 313 -13.98 4.74 -18.75
CA PHE A 313 -14.15 6.19 -18.94
C PHE A 313 -14.83 6.53 -20.26
N SER A 314 -14.49 5.82 -21.34
CA SER A 314 -15.16 5.96 -22.63
C SER A 314 -16.67 5.69 -22.50
N PHE A 315 -17.07 4.58 -21.85
CA PHE A 315 -18.49 4.28 -21.61
C PHE A 315 -19.20 5.34 -20.76
N ILE A 316 -18.53 5.90 -19.75
CA ILE A 316 -19.09 6.99 -18.94
C ILE A 316 -19.29 8.25 -19.79
N LEU A 317 -18.34 8.59 -20.66
CA LEU A 317 -18.46 9.73 -21.58
C LEU A 317 -19.52 9.50 -22.66
N LEU A 318 -19.72 8.27 -23.12
CA LEU A 318 -20.85 7.91 -24.00
C LEU A 318 -22.19 8.11 -23.27
N GLY A 319 -22.28 7.68 -22.01
CA GLY A 319 -23.44 7.95 -21.16
C GLY A 319 -23.69 9.46 -20.99
N LEU A 320 -22.63 10.24 -20.79
CA LEU A 320 -22.71 11.71 -20.67
C LEU A 320 -23.18 12.34 -21.98
N ALA A 321 -22.65 11.91 -23.13
CA ALA A 321 -23.05 12.39 -24.44
C ALA A 321 -24.54 12.12 -24.70
N ALA A 322 -25.02 10.90 -24.40
CA ALA A 322 -26.42 10.52 -24.53
C ALA A 322 -27.33 11.35 -23.60
N TRP A 323 -26.90 11.56 -22.34
CA TRP A 323 -27.63 12.37 -21.38
C TRP A 323 -27.73 13.85 -21.79
N ILE A 324 -26.62 14.46 -22.24
CA ILE A 324 -26.60 15.84 -22.75
C ILE A 324 -27.57 15.97 -23.94
N TYR A 325 -27.50 15.05 -24.89
CA TYR A 325 -28.39 15.04 -26.06
C TYR A 325 -29.86 14.94 -25.67
N GLY A 326 -30.21 13.99 -24.81
CA GLY A 326 -31.59 13.77 -24.35
C GLY A 326 -32.17 14.97 -23.59
N LYS A 327 -31.35 15.66 -22.77
CA LYS A 327 -31.78 16.85 -22.03
C LYS A 327 -31.93 18.09 -22.91
N THR A 328 -31.05 18.28 -23.88
CA THR A 328 -30.99 19.54 -24.65
C THR A 328 -31.84 19.51 -25.92
N ASN A 329 -32.16 18.33 -26.45
CA ASN A 329 -32.87 18.18 -27.73
C ASN A 329 -34.40 18.03 -27.60
N GLN A 330 -34.99 18.42 -26.47
CA GLN A 330 -36.44 18.34 -26.25
C GLN A 330 -37.22 19.32 -27.16
N PRO A 331 -38.43 18.98 -27.63
CA PRO A 331 -39.23 19.83 -28.51
C PRO A 331 -39.42 21.26 -27.97
N SER A 332 -39.58 21.40 -26.66
CA SER A 332 -39.80 22.64 -25.91
C SER A 332 -38.62 23.63 -25.87
N HIS A 333 -37.40 23.21 -26.25
CA HIS A 333 -36.21 24.07 -26.18
C HIS A 333 -35.96 24.90 -27.44
N SER A 334 -35.32 26.06 -27.27
CA SER A 334 -34.97 26.98 -28.37
C SER A 334 -33.93 26.36 -29.32
N LYS A 335 -33.90 26.82 -30.58
CA LYS A 335 -32.94 26.35 -31.58
C LYS A 335 -31.49 26.48 -31.10
N ALA A 336 -31.14 27.59 -30.44
CA ALA A 336 -29.81 27.80 -29.89
C ALA A 336 -29.42 26.76 -28.82
N LYS A 337 -30.32 26.45 -27.88
CA LYS A 337 -30.07 25.41 -26.86
C LYS A 337 -29.89 24.02 -27.47
N LYS A 338 -30.69 23.70 -28.51
CA LYS A 338 -30.56 22.44 -29.26
C LYS A 338 -29.22 22.36 -30.00
N THR A 339 -28.77 23.46 -30.63
CA THR A 339 -27.47 23.51 -31.33
C THR A 339 -26.31 23.35 -30.35
N VAL A 340 -26.29 24.09 -29.24
CA VAL A 340 -25.25 23.97 -28.21
C VAL A 340 -25.24 22.57 -27.61
N GLY A 341 -26.40 22.00 -27.31
CA GLY A 341 -26.51 20.64 -26.78
C GLY A 341 -25.98 19.56 -27.72
N LYS A 342 -26.25 19.67 -29.03
CA LYS A 342 -25.67 18.79 -30.06
C LYS A 342 -24.16 18.93 -30.15
N LEU A 343 -23.62 20.14 -30.10
CA LEU A 343 -22.18 20.39 -30.12
C LEU A 343 -21.49 19.77 -28.89
N LEU A 344 -22.04 19.97 -27.69
CA LEU A 344 -21.52 19.39 -26.46
C LEU A 344 -21.61 17.85 -26.45
N SER A 345 -22.70 17.30 -26.96
CA SER A 345 -22.85 15.84 -27.12
C SER A 345 -21.84 15.27 -28.12
N LEU A 346 -21.61 15.93 -29.26
CA LEU A 346 -20.60 15.54 -30.24
C LEU A 346 -19.18 15.66 -29.68
N LEU A 347 -18.90 16.69 -28.88
CA LEU A 347 -17.61 16.85 -28.21
C LEU A 347 -17.38 15.69 -27.22
N ALA A 348 -18.35 15.39 -26.36
CA ALA A 348 -18.27 14.28 -25.41
C ALA A 348 -18.14 12.92 -26.12
N LEU A 349 -18.86 12.72 -27.22
CA LEU A 349 -18.74 11.53 -28.07
C LEU A 349 -17.36 11.43 -28.72
N GLY A 350 -16.83 12.53 -29.26
CA GLY A 350 -15.49 12.59 -29.84
C GLY A 350 -14.40 12.28 -28.82
N LEU A 351 -14.52 12.81 -27.61
CA LEU A 351 -13.63 12.49 -26.49
C LEU A 351 -13.75 11.02 -26.06
N ALA A 352 -14.97 10.48 -25.99
CA ALA A 352 -15.21 9.07 -25.65
C ALA A 352 -14.53 8.13 -26.66
N ILE A 353 -14.68 8.42 -27.95
CA ILE A 353 -14.02 7.67 -29.02
C ILE A 353 -12.52 7.86 -28.90
N TRP A 354 -12.00 9.07 -28.79
CA TRP A 354 -10.55 9.33 -28.73
C TRP A 354 -9.85 8.67 -27.54
N ILE A 355 -10.53 8.57 -26.38
CA ILE A 355 -10.02 7.90 -25.19
C ILE A 355 -10.12 6.38 -25.32
N GLY A 356 -11.22 5.86 -25.87
CA GLY A 356 -11.45 4.42 -26.02
C GLY A 356 -10.90 3.80 -27.30
N PHE A 357 -10.37 4.60 -28.23
CA PHE A 357 -9.83 4.11 -29.50
C PHE A 357 -8.48 3.44 -29.26
N PRO A 358 -8.27 2.20 -29.74
CA PRO A 358 -6.99 1.53 -29.63
C PRO A 358 -5.93 2.34 -30.38
N LYS A 359 -4.93 2.85 -29.67
CA LYS A 359 -3.77 3.54 -30.26
C LYS A 359 -2.65 2.52 -30.41
N GLU A 360 -2.10 2.41 -31.62
CA GLU A 360 -0.85 1.68 -31.84
C GLU A 360 0.29 2.49 -31.23
N ASN A 361 1.02 1.91 -30.26
CA ASN A 361 2.22 2.51 -29.72
C ASN A 361 3.41 2.13 -30.62
N ASN A 362 4.00 3.14 -31.27
CA ASN A 362 5.30 2.99 -31.92
C ASN A 362 6.39 3.01 -30.85
N SER A 363 6.72 1.83 -30.31
CA SER A 363 7.81 1.60 -29.37
C SER A 363 9.16 1.57 -30.09
N SER A 364 9.80 2.73 -30.25
CA SER A 364 11.19 2.79 -30.76
C SER A 364 12.18 3.56 -29.90
N ASN A 365 11.75 4.25 -28.83
CA ASN A 365 12.64 4.92 -27.88
C ASN A 365 12.05 4.83 -26.45
N THR A 366 12.22 3.68 -25.80
CA THR A 366 11.90 3.48 -24.38
C THR A 366 13.17 3.13 -23.61
N LEU A 367 13.19 3.42 -22.30
CA LEU A 367 14.22 2.91 -21.41
C LEU A 367 14.02 1.41 -21.21
N ASN A 368 15.09 0.64 -21.31
CA ASN A 368 15.07 -0.80 -21.04
C ASN A 368 15.19 -1.02 -19.54
N TRP A 369 14.05 -1.10 -18.84
CA TRP A 369 14.01 -1.37 -17.40
C TRP A 369 14.40 -2.82 -17.12
N GLU A 370 15.33 -2.99 -16.17
CA GLU A 370 15.68 -4.30 -15.62
C GLU A 370 14.96 -4.52 -14.28
N ASN A 371 14.74 -5.78 -13.93
CA ASN A 371 14.11 -6.12 -12.67
C ASN A 371 15.09 -5.89 -11.52
N TRP A 372 14.63 -5.18 -10.48
CA TRP A 372 15.45 -4.87 -9.33
C TRP A 372 15.61 -6.08 -8.40
N SER A 373 16.83 -6.28 -7.88
CA SER A 373 17.12 -7.08 -6.69
C SER A 373 18.20 -6.37 -5.87
N PRO A 374 18.29 -6.60 -4.55
CA PRO A 374 19.34 -6.03 -3.71
C PRO A 374 20.75 -6.36 -4.23
N GLU A 375 20.96 -7.59 -4.68
CA GLU A 375 22.26 -8.11 -5.15
C GLU A 375 22.66 -7.46 -6.48
N LEU A 376 21.69 -7.28 -7.39
CA LEU A 376 21.92 -6.58 -8.64
C LEU A 376 22.23 -5.10 -8.40
N GLU A 377 21.49 -4.43 -7.52
CA GLU A 377 21.79 -3.05 -7.14
C GLU A 377 23.20 -2.93 -6.55
N GLU A 378 23.55 -3.79 -5.60
CA GLU A 378 24.85 -3.77 -4.92
C GLU A 378 25.99 -4.04 -5.91
N SER A 379 25.89 -5.09 -6.73
CA SER A 379 26.92 -5.43 -7.72
C SER A 379 27.14 -4.33 -8.77
N LEU A 380 26.08 -3.65 -9.21
CA LEU A 380 26.20 -2.51 -10.14
C LEU A 380 26.87 -1.31 -9.47
N ARG A 381 26.58 -1.07 -8.19
CA ARG A 381 27.19 0.00 -7.40
C ARG A 381 28.67 -0.28 -7.10
N GLU A 382 29.04 -1.53 -6.82
CA GLU A 382 30.44 -1.95 -6.65
C GLU A 382 31.25 -1.79 -7.94
N GLN A 383 30.61 -2.00 -9.10
CA GLN A 383 31.21 -1.73 -10.42
C GLN A 383 31.32 -0.23 -10.73
N GLY A 384 30.86 0.65 -9.85
CA GLY A 384 30.87 2.10 -10.04
C GLY A 384 29.86 2.59 -11.08
N LYS A 385 28.79 1.84 -11.36
CA LYS A 385 27.73 2.28 -12.28
C LYS A 385 26.70 3.14 -11.56
N ALA A 386 26.13 4.09 -12.30
CA ALA A 386 24.96 4.83 -11.85
C ALA A 386 23.71 3.94 -11.93
N VAL A 387 22.89 3.92 -10.88
CA VAL A 387 21.68 3.09 -10.80
C VAL A 387 20.49 3.97 -10.45
N TYR A 388 19.37 3.78 -11.15
CA TYR A 388 18.10 4.42 -10.83
C TYR A 388 17.08 3.34 -10.47
N VAL A 389 16.49 3.41 -9.28
CA VAL A 389 15.50 2.42 -8.81
C VAL A 389 14.11 3.05 -8.71
N ASP A 390 13.14 2.53 -9.46
CA ASP A 390 11.70 2.84 -9.34
C ASP A 390 10.99 1.75 -8.53
N PHE A 391 10.73 2.00 -7.25
CA PHE A 391 9.82 1.19 -6.43
C PHE A 391 8.38 1.57 -6.77
N THR A 392 7.68 0.65 -7.42
CA THR A 392 6.47 0.92 -8.18
C THR A 392 5.40 -0.12 -7.90
N ALA A 393 4.14 0.16 -8.22
CA ALA A 393 3.08 -0.84 -8.23
C ALA A 393 1.96 -0.46 -9.20
N LYS A 394 1.24 -1.44 -9.75
CA LYS A 394 0.11 -1.23 -10.67
C LYS A 394 -1.03 -0.43 -10.03
N TRP A 395 -1.40 -0.76 -8.80
CA TRP A 395 -2.45 -0.08 -8.03
C TRP A 395 -2.07 1.34 -7.57
N CYS A 396 -0.79 1.72 -7.67
CA CYS A 396 -0.28 3.01 -7.21
C CYS A 396 -0.41 4.09 -8.30
N LEU A 397 -1.40 4.98 -8.16
CA LEU A 397 -1.67 6.05 -9.13
C LEU A 397 -0.46 6.99 -9.32
N SER A 398 0.21 7.39 -8.25
CA SER A 398 1.37 8.27 -8.35
C SER A 398 2.53 7.61 -9.10
N CYS A 399 2.78 6.32 -8.84
CA CYS A 399 3.76 5.50 -9.58
C CYS A 399 3.44 5.50 -11.08
N GLN A 400 2.19 5.23 -11.40
CA GLN A 400 1.63 5.22 -12.75
C GLN A 400 1.77 6.58 -13.46
N VAL A 401 1.48 7.69 -12.77
CA VAL A 401 1.65 9.04 -13.30
C VAL A 401 3.13 9.37 -13.52
N ASN A 402 4.01 8.94 -12.63
CA ASN A 402 5.45 9.20 -12.71
C ASN A 402 6.11 8.55 -13.94
N LYS A 403 5.60 7.41 -14.42
CA LYS A 403 6.11 6.73 -15.63
C LYS A 403 6.18 7.61 -16.88
N ARG A 404 5.33 8.64 -16.96
CA ARG A 404 5.35 9.60 -18.09
C ARG A 404 6.68 10.36 -18.19
N VAL A 405 7.35 10.61 -17.05
CA VAL A 405 8.61 11.36 -17.00
C VAL A 405 9.71 10.61 -17.76
N PHE A 406 9.74 9.29 -17.61
CA PHE A 406 10.72 8.41 -18.27
C PHE A 406 10.44 8.15 -19.75
N ARG A 407 9.34 8.70 -20.30
CA ARG A 407 9.05 8.72 -21.74
C ARG A 407 9.57 9.98 -22.43
N SER A 408 10.06 10.96 -21.66
CA SER A 408 10.65 12.18 -22.20
C SER A 408 11.98 11.87 -22.88
N GLN A 409 12.17 12.39 -24.08
CA GLN A 409 13.38 12.20 -24.87
C GLN A 409 14.63 12.71 -24.14
N GLU A 410 14.50 13.83 -23.41
CA GLU A 410 15.57 14.43 -22.60
C GLU A 410 16.06 13.48 -21.49
N ILE A 411 15.12 12.84 -20.78
CA ILE A 411 15.44 11.85 -19.74
C ILE A 411 16.12 10.63 -20.36
N ILE A 412 15.58 10.11 -21.48
CA ILE A 412 16.16 8.96 -22.17
C ILE A 412 17.60 9.23 -22.60
N GLU A 413 17.87 10.44 -23.10
CA GLU A 413 19.21 10.87 -23.49
C GLU A 413 20.17 10.95 -22.31
N VAL A 414 19.75 11.53 -21.18
CA VAL A 414 20.57 11.59 -19.96
C VAL A 414 20.87 10.19 -19.40
N PHE A 415 19.89 9.29 -19.38
CA PHE A 415 20.11 7.89 -18.98
C PHE A 415 21.15 7.20 -19.87
N ARG A 416 21.12 7.47 -21.18
CA ARG A 416 22.08 6.90 -22.14
C ARG A 416 23.47 7.54 -22.02
N GLU A 417 23.55 8.86 -21.88
CA GLU A 417 24.81 9.60 -21.78
C GLU A 417 25.57 9.27 -20.49
N LYS A 418 24.85 9.17 -19.36
CA LYS A 418 25.42 8.83 -18.05
C LYS A 418 25.47 7.32 -17.77
N GLU A 419 25.13 6.49 -18.76
CA GLU A 419 25.08 5.02 -18.66
C GLU A 419 24.33 4.54 -17.39
N ILE A 420 23.23 5.20 -17.07
CA ILE A 420 22.42 4.91 -15.88
C ILE A 420 21.64 3.63 -16.12
N VAL A 421 21.73 2.68 -15.19
CA VAL A 421 20.98 1.42 -15.23
C VAL A 421 19.61 1.62 -14.57
N PRO A 422 18.49 1.58 -15.31
CA PRO A 422 17.15 1.69 -14.76
C PRO A 422 16.68 0.34 -14.21
N LEU A 423 16.46 0.28 -12.90
CA LEU A 423 15.94 -0.87 -12.17
C LEU A 423 14.51 -0.61 -11.71
N LYS A 424 13.65 -1.62 -11.83
CA LYS A 424 12.24 -1.57 -11.42
C LYS A 424 11.98 -2.57 -10.30
N ALA A 425 11.60 -2.07 -9.12
CA ALA A 425 11.13 -2.89 -8.01
C ALA A 425 9.60 -2.92 -8.01
N ASP A 426 9.01 -3.94 -8.64
CA ASP A 426 7.55 -4.07 -8.79
C ASP A 426 6.91 -4.68 -7.53
N TRP A 427 6.32 -3.82 -6.70
CA TRP A 427 5.61 -4.20 -5.47
C TRP A 427 4.10 -4.37 -5.70
N THR A 428 3.67 -4.68 -6.93
CA THR A 428 2.27 -5.01 -7.20
C THR A 428 1.84 -6.25 -6.40
N LYS A 429 2.66 -7.30 -6.43
CA LYS A 429 2.54 -8.46 -5.53
C LYS A 429 3.46 -8.22 -4.34
N ARG A 430 2.89 -8.10 -3.13
CA ARG A 430 3.64 -7.74 -1.92
C ARG A 430 4.67 -8.84 -1.62
N GLY A 431 5.95 -8.47 -1.62
CA GLY A 431 7.09 -9.34 -1.31
C GLY A 431 7.90 -8.82 -0.13
N ALA A 432 8.60 -9.73 0.55
CA ALA A 432 9.41 -9.43 1.73
C ALA A 432 10.66 -8.60 1.36
N THR A 433 11.26 -8.87 0.21
CA THR A 433 12.52 -8.26 -0.22
C THR A 433 12.35 -6.76 -0.48
N ILE A 434 11.34 -6.40 -1.28
CA ILE A 434 11.05 -5.00 -1.61
C ILE A 434 10.59 -4.22 -0.38
N LEU A 435 9.79 -4.84 0.48
CA LEU A 435 9.33 -4.21 1.72
C LEU A 435 10.49 -3.91 2.68
N GLN A 436 11.43 -4.84 2.87
CA GLN A 436 12.63 -4.58 3.68
C GLN A 436 13.45 -3.42 3.11
N ALA A 437 13.58 -3.34 1.79
CA ALA A 437 14.29 -2.24 1.14
C ALA A 437 13.56 -0.89 1.30
N LEU A 438 12.22 -0.86 1.24
CA LEU A 438 11.42 0.33 1.53
C LEU A 438 11.61 0.77 3.00
N GLN A 439 11.51 -0.17 3.95
CA GLN A 439 11.64 0.11 5.38
C GLN A 439 13.05 0.58 5.76
N ALA A 440 14.08 0.04 5.12
CA ALA A 440 15.45 0.52 5.26
C ALA A 440 15.63 1.99 4.82
N LYS A 441 14.67 2.54 4.07
CA LYS A 441 14.61 3.97 3.67
C LYS A 441 13.52 4.74 4.40
N GLU A 442 13.04 4.22 5.53
CA GLU A 442 11.96 4.82 6.34
C GLU A 442 10.66 5.01 5.54
N ARG A 443 10.35 4.04 4.65
CA ARG A 443 9.13 4.02 3.84
C ARG A 443 8.36 2.72 4.05
N GLU A 444 7.04 2.84 4.18
CA GLU A 444 6.12 1.69 4.34
C GLU A 444 5.33 1.40 3.03
N GLY A 445 5.68 2.05 1.92
CA GLY A 445 5.04 1.79 0.63
C GLY A 445 5.58 2.60 -0.55
N VAL A 446 4.98 2.35 -1.72
CA VAL A 446 5.31 2.98 -3.01
C VAL A 446 4.43 4.22 -3.27
N PRO A 447 4.89 5.21 -4.06
CA PRO A 447 6.14 5.24 -4.83
C PRO A 447 7.37 5.60 -3.99
N LEU A 448 8.50 4.95 -4.31
CA LEU A 448 9.83 5.42 -3.88
C LEU A 448 10.75 5.42 -5.09
N ASN A 449 11.43 6.53 -5.33
CA ASN A 449 12.36 6.68 -6.44
C ASN A 449 13.72 7.06 -5.88
N ILE A 450 14.77 6.33 -6.27
CA ILE A 450 16.12 6.52 -5.75
C ILE A 450 17.10 6.58 -6.91
N TYR A 451 17.96 7.59 -6.89
CA TYR A 451 19.11 7.67 -7.78
C TYR A 451 20.40 7.43 -7.00
N TYR A 452 21.15 6.41 -7.40
CA TYR A 452 22.49 6.11 -6.90
C TYR A 452 23.52 6.60 -7.93
N PRO A 453 24.25 7.69 -7.64
CA PRO A 453 25.34 8.14 -8.50
C PRO A 453 26.51 7.11 -8.48
N PRO A 454 27.43 7.15 -9.47
CA PRO A 454 28.61 6.27 -9.53
C PRO A 454 29.48 6.28 -8.26
N SER A 455 29.44 7.37 -7.51
CA SER A 455 30.16 7.53 -6.25
C SER A 455 29.32 8.37 -5.29
N GLY A 456 28.63 7.72 -4.36
CA GLY A 456 27.82 8.40 -3.35
C GLY A 456 26.70 7.55 -2.77
N ASP A 457 25.98 8.13 -1.82
CA ASP A 457 24.78 7.54 -1.23
C ASP A 457 23.56 7.75 -2.12
N GLY A 458 22.52 6.95 -1.90
CA GLY A 458 21.27 7.03 -2.64
C GLY A 458 20.52 8.35 -2.39
N ILE A 459 20.20 9.05 -3.47
CA ILE A 459 19.44 10.31 -3.45
C ILE A 459 17.97 9.97 -3.63
N LEU A 460 17.17 10.23 -2.59
CA LEU A 460 15.73 10.03 -2.63
C LEU A 460 15.04 11.14 -3.44
N LEU A 461 14.15 10.76 -4.35
CA LEU A 461 13.31 11.68 -5.10
C LEU A 461 11.92 11.85 -4.45
N PRO A 462 11.22 12.97 -4.71
CA PRO A 462 9.85 13.16 -4.26
C PRO A 462 8.88 12.10 -4.80
N GLU A 463 7.77 11.86 -4.09
CA GLU A 463 6.75 10.87 -4.47
C GLU A 463 6.07 11.18 -5.82
N VAL A 464 5.99 12.47 -6.19
CA VAL A 464 5.46 12.92 -7.49
C VAL A 464 6.59 13.54 -8.29
N LEU A 465 6.89 12.94 -9.43
CA LEU A 465 8.01 13.33 -10.27
C LEU A 465 7.59 14.34 -11.35
N THR A 466 8.52 15.22 -11.67
CA THR A 466 8.49 16.07 -12.87
C THR A 466 9.80 15.89 -13.63
N GLU A 467 9.78 16.11 -14.94
CA GLU A 467 10.98 16.00 -15.80
C GLU A 467 12.13 16.86 -15.27
N LYS A 468 11.84 18.12 -14.91
CA LYS A 468 12.83 19.03 -14.33
C LYS A 468 13.45 18.51 -13.03
N MET A 469 12.64 17.90 -12.14
CA MET A 469 13.14 17.36 -10.87
C MET A 469 14.12 16.22 -11.11
N VAL A 470 13.74 15.27 -11.99
CA VAL A 470 14.57 14.11 -12.29
C VAL A 470 15.86 14.56 -12.98
N LEU A 471 15.78 15.40 -14.01
CA LEU A 471 16.96 15.97 -14.68
C LEU A 471 17.91 16.64 -13.69
N GLN A 472 17.40 17.48 -12.78
CA GLN A 472 18.25 18.14 -11.80
C GLN A 472 18.96 17.19 -10.84
N VAL A 473 18.29 16.12 -10.40
CA VAL A 473 18.91 15.11 -9.54
C VAL A 473 19.98 14.32 -10.31
N LEU A 474 19.68 13.91 -11.54
CA LEU A 474 20.61 13.15 -12.39
C LEU A 474 21.83 13.98 -12.79
N GLU A 475 21.67 15.29 -13.02
CA GLU A 475 22.76 16.19 -13.41
C GLU A 475 23.63 16.62 -12.23
N ASN A 476 23.00 17.02 -11.11
CA ASN A 476 23.69 17.66 -9.99
C ASN A 476 24.07 16.71 -8.86
N GLU A 477 23.58 15.46 -8.89
CA GLU A 477 23.85 14.41 -7.89
C GLU A 477 23.59 14.90 -6.47
N LYS A 478 22.53 15.70 -6.31
CA LYS A 478 22.08 16.24 -5.03
C LYS A 478 20.59 16.05 -4.88
N SER A 479 20.16 15.87 -3.64
CA SER A 479 18.74 15.85 -3.30
C SER A 479 18.06 17.09 -3.86
N TYR A 480 16.93 16.88 -4.53
CA TYR A 480 16.07 17.96 -4.97
C TYR A 480 15.48 18.63 -3.73
N LEU A 481 16.16 19.67 -3.24
CA LEU A 481 15.58 20.60 -2.30
C LEU A 481 14.70 21.53 -3.13
N VAL A 482 13.38 21.38 -2.97
CA VAL A 482 12.46 22.48 -3.30
C VAL A 482 13.05 23.70 -2.59
N GLU A 483 13.51 24.71 -3.33
CA GLU A 483 13.72 26.04 -2.74
C GLU A 483 12.48 26.31 -1.89
N GLU A 484 12.64 26.53 -0.57
CA GLU A 484 11.57 26.97 0.33
C GLU A 484 11.07 28.36 -0.10
N ALA A 485 10.58 28.47 -1.32
CA ALA A 485 9.89 29.62 -1.83
C ALA A 485 8.42 29.43 -1.44
N SER A 486 8.12 29.92 -0.23
CA SER A 486 6.81 30.28 0.33
C SER A 486 6.33 29.39 1.49
N GLY A 487 6.55 29.91 2.71
CA GLY A 487 6.36 29.24 3.99
C GLY A 487 4.94 28.81 4.32
N PHE A 488 4.76 28.28 5.53
CA PHE A 488 3.51 27.80 6.14
C PHE A 488 2.21 28.50 5.65
N TRP A 489 2.24 29.81 5.41
CA TRP A 489 1.15 30.59 4.78
C TRP A 489 0.65 30.07 3.43
N THR A 490 1.52 29.56 2.57
CA THR A 490 1.15 28.95 1.28
C THR A 490 0.41 27.64 1.49
N ILE A 491 0.84 26.82 2.46
CA ILE A 491 0.13 25.61 2.87
C ILE A 491 -1.26 25.99 3.37
N LEU A 492 -1.39 27.03 4.20
CA LEU A 492 -2.69 27.54 4.64
C LEU A 492 -3.55 28.05 3.47
N GLY A 493 -2.93 28.70 2.48
CA GLY A 493 -3.60 29.13 1.25
C GLY A 493 -4.17 27.96 0.44
N PHE A 494 -3.38 26.92 0.22
CA PHE A 494 -3.84 25.70 -0.45
C PHE A 494 -4.87 24.92 0.38
N ALA A 495 -4.74 24.90 1.71
CA ALA A 495 -5.70 24.30 2.61
C ALA A 495 -7.08 25.00 2.53
N LEU A 496 -7.08 26.34 2.53
CA LEU A 496 -8.28 27.14 2.33
C LEU A 496 -8.91 26.91 0.95
N LEU A 497 -8.08 26.94 -0.11
CA LEU A 497 -8.52 26.69 -1.47
C LEU A 497 -9.10 25.27 -1.63
N GLY A 498 -8.44 24.27 -1.06
CA GLY A 498 -8.90 22.89 -1.01
C GLY A 498 -10.27 22.81 -0.35
N GLY A 499 -10.44 23.43 0.83
CA GLY A 499 -11.74 23.54 1.50
C GLY A 499 -12.84 24.18 0.64
N ILE A 500 -12.51 25.21 -0.15
CA ILE A 500 -13.47 25.82 -1.08
C ILE A 500 -13.86 24.83 -2.19
N ILE A 501 -12.87 24.13 -2.77
CA ILE A 501 -13.07 23.12 -3.82
C ILE A 501 -13.96 21.96 -3.32
N LEU A 502 -13.88 21.59 -2.04
CA LEU A 502 -14.72 20.56 -1.43
C LEU A 502 -16.24 20.85 -1.56
N ASN A 503 -16.65 22.10 -1.74
CA ASN A 503 -18.05 22.46 -2.01
C ASN A 503 -18.53 22.09 -3.42
N LEU A 504 -17.62 21.89 -4.38
CA LEU A 504 -17.94 21.41 -5.73
C LEU A 504 -18.16 19.90 -5.77
N MET A 505 -17.87 19.18 -4.67
CA MET A 505 -18.03 17.74 -4.65
C MET A 505 -19.53 17.34 -4.70
N PRO A 506 -19.86 16.28 -5.47
CA PRO A 506 -21.24 15.84 -5.71
C PRO A 506 -22.08 15.60 -4.45
N CYS A 507 -21.47 15.26 -3.30
CA CYS A 507 -22.18 14.96 -2.06
C CYS A 507 -22.52 16.19 -1.22
N VAL A 508 -21.81 17.31 -1.38
CA VAL A 508 -22.04 18.54 -0.60
C VAL A 508 -23.01 19.45 -1.31
N PHE A 509 -22.88 19.54 -2.64
CA PHE A 509 -23.61 20.47 -3.47
C PHE A 509 -25.15 20.45 -3.26
N PRO A 510 -25.83 19.29 -3.15
CA PRO A 510 -27.28 19.23 -2.94
C PRO A 510 -27.75 19.81 -1.60
N VAL A 511 -26.89 19.80 -0.58
CA VAL A 511 -27.20 20.27 0.78
C VAL A 511 -27.11 21.80 0.87
N ILE A 512 -26.20 22.41 0.09
CA ILE A 512 -25.93 23.86 0.10
C ILE A 512 -27.21 24.68 -0.19
N GLY A 513 -27.86 24.38 -1.32
CA GLY A 513 -29.00 25.15 -1.79
C GLY A 513 -30.25 25.04 -0.89
N LEU A 514 -30.51 23.85 -0.35
CA LEU A 514 -31.65 23.62 0.53
C LEU A 514 -31.48 24.30 1.89
N LYS A 515 -30.26 24.30 2.44
CA LYS A 515 -29.99 24.88 3.77
C LYS A 515 -29.96 26.40 3.78
N ILE A 516 -29.41 27.04 2.76
CA ILE A 516 -29.43 28.51 2.64
C ILE A 516 -30.86 29.02 2.62
N MET A 517 -31.74 28.37 1.85
CA MET A 517 -33.18 28.72 1.79
C MET A 517 -33.90 28.48 3.13
N SER A 518 -33.47 27.47 3.89
CA SER A 518 -33.96 27.24 5.27
C SER A 518 -33.57 28.38 6.21
N PHE A 519 -32.32 28.84 6.17
CA PHE A 519 -31.85 29.93 7.05
C PHE A 519 -32.54 31.26 6.74
N VAL A 520 -32.74 31.59 5.46
CA VAL A 520 -33.46 32.79 5.04
C VAL A 520 -34.92 32.75 5.50
N LYS A 521 -35.57 31.58 5.37
CA LYS A 521 -36.96 31.39 5.80
C LYS A 521 -37.12 31.43 7.32
N GLN A 522 -36.22 30.80 8.08
CA GLN A 522 -36.22 30.80 9.54
C GLN A 522 -35.90 32.17 10.14
N SER A 523 -35.09 32.98 9.45
CA SER A 523 -34.70 34.30 9.94
C SER A 523 -35.75 35.38 9.70
N GLY A 524 -36.86 35.07 9.02
CA GLY A 524 -37.94 36.04 8.74
C GLY A 524 -37.45 37.29 7.99
N GLN A 525 -36.42 37.15 7.14
CA GLN A 525 -35.72 38.25 6.44
C GLN A 525 -34.89 39.22 7.32
N ASP A 526 -34.71 38.92 8.61
CA ASP A 526 -33.79 39.69 9.48
C ASP A 526 -32.33 39.35 9.16
N ALA A 527 -31.62 40.30 8.55
CA ALA A 527 -30.23 40.14 8.14
C ALA A 527 -29.28 39.81 9.30
N LYS A 528 -29.59 40.23 10.53
CA LYS A 528 -28.75 39.93 11.71
C LYS A 528 -28.89 38.47 12.12
N LYS A 529 -30.10 37.92 12.06
CA LYS A 529 -30.36 36.51 12.36
C LYS A 529 -29.77 35.57 11.30
N VAL A 530 -29.86 35.93 10.01
CA VAL A 530 -29.23 35.15 8.93
C VAL A 530 -27.72 35.04 9.12
N LYS A 531 -27.04 36.15 9.47
CA LYS A 531 -25.60 36.16 9.77
C LYS A 531 -25.25 35.25 10.95
N MET A 532 -26.04 35.29 12.02
CA MET A 532 -25.81 34.43 13.18
C MET A 532 -26.01 32.95 12.86
N HIS A 533 -27.00 32.59 12.06
CA HIS A 533 -27.16 31.21 11.59
C HIS A 533 -25.96 30.73 10.77
N GLY A 534 -25.40 31.59 9.90
CA GLY A 534 -24.19 31.28 9.13
C GLY A 534 -22.94 31.09 9.99
N LEU A 535 -22.76 31.93 11.03
CA LEU A 535 -21.65 31.79 11.98
C LEU A 535 -21.76 30.52 12.82
N VAL A 536 -22.97 30.21 13.30
CA VAL A 536 -23.21 28.99 14.12
C VAL A 536 -23.05 27.72 13.29
N PHE A 537 -23.43 27.76 12.00
CA PHE A 537 -23.13 26.68 11.06
C PHE A 537 -21.61 26.48 10.87
N THR A 538 -20.88 27.56 10.67
CA THR A 538 -19.41 27.56 10.53
C THR A 538 -18.73 26.98 11.78
N LEU A 539 -19.21 27.36 12.96
CA LEU A 539 -18.74 26.81 14.23
C LEU A 539 -18.97 25.29 14.32
N GLY A 540 -20.12 24.80 13.84
CA GLY A 540 -20.40 23.36 13.77
C GLY A 540 -19.42 22.59 12.89
N VAL A 541 -19.03 23.16 11.75
CA VAL A 541 -18.01 22.58 10.86
C VAL A 541 -16.64 22.58 11.55
N LEU A 542 -16.22 23.71 12.10
CA LEU A 542 -14.92 23.84 12.80
C LEU A 542 -14.77 22.84 13.94
N VAL A 543 -15.76 22.77 14.84
CA VAL A 543 -15.73 21.84 15.98
C VAL A 543 -15.69 20.40 15.50
N SER A 544 -16.39 20.05 14.42
CA SER A 544 -16.35 18.68 13.87
C SER A 544 -14.97 18.33 13.31
N PHE A 545 -14.33 19.22 12.56
CA PHE A 545 -12.95 19.01 12.08
C PHE A 545 -11.95 18.90 13.23
N TRP A 546 -12.06 19.75 14.26
CA TRP A 546 -11.20 19.70 15.44
C TRP A 546 -11.38 18.43 16.26
N VAL A 547 -12.63 17.96 16.45
CA VAL A 547 -12.89 16.70 17.16
C VAL A 547 -12.34 15.51 16.39
N LEU A 548 -12.54 15.48 15.06
CA LEU A 548 -12.00 14.42 14.21
C LEU A 548 -10.47 14.42 14.20
N LEU A 549 -9.84 15.59 14.04
CA LEU A 549 -8.38 15.72 14.07
C LEU A 549 -7.83 15.39 15.46
N GLY A 550 -8.47 15.84 16.53
CA GLY A 550 -8.06 15.54 17.89
C GLY A 550 -8.11 14.05 18.19
N ALA A 551 -9.19 13.37 17.77
CA ALA A 551 -9.27 11.91 17.86
C ALA A 551 -8.13 11.23 17.08
N LEU A 552 -7.82 11.71 15.88
CA LEU A 552 -6.73 11.19 15.05
C LEU A 552 -5.35 11.39 15.70
N LEU A 553 -5.04 12.59 16.20
CA LEU A 553 -3.76 12.91 16.84
C LEU A 553 -3.59 12.19 18.18
N SER A 554 -4.67 12.05 18.96
CA SER A 554 -4.63 11.22 20.17
C SER A 554 -4.40 9.74 19.86
N LEU A 555 -4.97 9.24 18.77
CA LEU A 555 -4.73 7.88 18.31
C LEU A 555 -3.26 7.69 17.88
N ARG A 556 -2.68 8.68 17.19
CA ARG A 556 -1.26 8.72 16.80
C ARG A 556 -0.32 8.61 18.00
N GLU A 557 -0.62 9.27 19.12
CA GLU A 557 0.24 9.20 20.32
C GLU A 557 0.07 7.90 21.11
N GLN A 558 -1.09 7.26 21.04
CA GLN A 558 -1.36 5.99 21.73
C GLN A 558 -0.89 4.77 20.94
N LEU A 559 -0.79 4.90 19.63
CA LEU A 559 -0.28 3.89 18.72
C LEU A 559 1.09 4.37 18.24
N GLU A 560 2.15 4.02 18.98
CA GLU A 560 3.56 4.31 18.65
C GLU A 560 4.01 3.71 17.28
N ASN A 561 3.12 3.03 16.56
CA ASN A 561 3.35 2.45 15.24
C ASN A 561 2.75 3.34 14.15
N GLU A 562 3.62 3.82 13.27
CA GLU A 562 3.33 4.73 12.17
C GLU A 562 2.17 4.22 11.29
N PHE A 563 1.00 4.86 11.43
CA PHE A 563 -0.11 4.68 10.51
C PHE A 563 0.12 5.52 9.25
N GLY A 564 0.42 4.87 8.13
CA GLY A 564 0.23 5.44 6.81
C GLY A 564 -1.28 5.61 6.54
N TRP A 565 -1.77 6.85 6.45
CA TRP A 565 -3.15 7.11 6.04
C TRP A 565 -3.34 6.70 4.58
N GLY A 566 -4.31 5.83 4.29
CA GLY A 566 -4.54 5.31 2.92
C GLY A 566 -4.23 3.83 2.73
N PHE A 567 -3.65 3.12 3.71
CA PHE A 567 -3.52 1.66 3.69
C PHE A 567 -4.87 0.95 3.49
N GLN A 568 -5.96 1.56 3.94
CA GLN A 568 -7.32 1.04 3.71
C GLN A 568 -7.64 0.92 2.21
N LEU A 569 -7.15 1.83 1.36
CA LEU A 569 -7.32 1.77 -0.10
C LEU A 569 -6.44 0.69 -0.75
N GLN A 570 -5.58 0.02 0.00
CA GLN A 570 -4.80 -1.13 -0.44
C GLN A 570 -5.45 -2.46 -0.04
N GLU A 571 -6.59 -2.43 0.65
CA GLU A 571 -7.33 -3.63 1.06
C GLU A 571 -8.51 -3.88 0.08
N PRO A 572 -8.56 -5.03 -0.61
CA PRO A 572 -9.55 -5.29 -1.65
C PRO A 572 -11.00 -5.15 -1.19
N VAL A 573 -11.34 -5.62 0.01
CA VAL A 573 -12.71 -5.61 0.53
C VAL A 573 -13.19 -4.17 0.80
N PHE A 574 -12.34 -3.32 1.35
CA PHE A 574 -12.60 -1.91 1.62
C PHE A 574 -12.80 -1.13 0.32
N VAL A 575 -11.92 -1.31 -0.66
CA VAL A 575 -12.04 -0.67 -1.99
C VAL A 575 -13.33 -1.09 -2.66
N PHE A 576 -13.68 -2.38 -2.62
CA PHE A 576 -14.94 -2.89 -3.14
C PHE A 576 -16.15 -2.26 -2.43
N GLY A 577 -16.14 -2.23 -1.09
CA GLY A 577 -17.19 -1.61 -0.29
C GLY A 577 -17.40 -0.12 -0.60
N LEU A 578 -16.31 0.63 -0.75
CA LEU A 578 -16.33 2.05 -1.14
C LEU A 578 -16.87 2.22 -2.57
N ALA A 579 -16.44 1.39 -3.52
CA ALA A 579 -16.92 1.43 -4.90
C ALA A 579 -18.43 1.18 -4.98
N VAL A 580 -18.95 0.18 -4.26
CA VAL A 580 -20.39 -0.11 -4.17
C VAL A 580 -21.15 1.07 -3.56
N PHE A 581 -20.63 1.66 -2.47
CA PHE A 581 -21.25 2.80 -1.83
C PHE A 581 -21.33 4.02 -2.77
N LEU A 582 -20.22 4.40 -3.42
CA LEU A 582 -20.20 5.54 -4.35
C LEU A 582 -21.05 5.26 -5.59
N PHE A 583 -21.13 4.02 -6.07
CA PHE A 583 -21.98 3.64 -7.19
C PHE A 583 -23.47 3.79 -6.86
N ILE A 584 -23.90 3.33 -5.68
CA ILE A 584 -25.27 3.54 -5.20
C ILE A 584 -25.59 5.03 -5.09
N PHE A 585 -24.66 5.83 -4.57
CA PHE A 585 -24.84 7.28 -4.48
C PHE A 585 -24.93 7.94 -5.87
N ALA A 586 -24.10 7.51 -6.83
CA ALA A 586 -24.15 7.98 -8.22
C ALA A 586 -25.49 7.66 -8.89
N LEU A 587 -26.04 6.46 -8.67
CA LEU A 587 -27.38 6.07 -9.11
C LEU A 587 -28.49 6.92 -8.49
N SER A 588 -28.28 7.40 -7.26
CA SER A 588 -29.22 8.32 -6.64
C SER A 588 -29.12 9.75 -7.18
N LEU A 589 -27.91 10.19 -7.53
CA LEU A 589 -27.69 11.46 -8.19
C LEU A 589 -28.27 11.49 -9.60
N SER A 590 -28.14 10.39 -10.36
CA SER A 590 -28.70 10.25 -11.71
C SER A 590 -30.22 10.12 -11.73
N GLY A 591 -30.85 9.86 -10.58
CA GLY A 591 -32.31 9.75 -10.42
C GLY A 591 -32.85 8.35 -10.72
N VAL A 592 -31.98 7.34 -10.85
CA VAL A 592 -32.37 5.93 -10.99
C VAL A 592 -32.85 5.37 -9.64
N LEU A 593 -32.28 5.85 -8.54
CA LEU A 593 -32.64 5.46 -7.17
C LEU A 593 -33.04 6.69 -6.33
N GLU A 594 -34.33 6.83 -6.00
CA GLU A 594 -34.77 7.82 -5.03
C GLU A 594 -34.67 7.24 -3.62
N PHE A 595 -33.76 7.77 -2.79
CA PHE A 595 -33.76 7.48 -1.37
C PHE A 595 -35.04 8.06 -0.76
N GLY A 596 -35.99 7.18 -0.44
CA GLY A 596 -37.20 7.55 0.27
C GLY A 596 -36.87 8.37 1.52
N ILE A 597 -37.76 9.32 1.81
CA ILE A 597 -37.69 10.40 2.83
C ILE A 597 -37.34 9.91 4.26
N SER A 598 -37.17 8.61 4.53
CA SER A 598 -36.87 8.09 5.88
C SER A 598 -35.40 8.23 6.30
N LEU A 599 -34.41 8.06 5.41
CA LEU A 599 -32.98 8.22 5.78
C LEU A 599 -32.59 9.70 5.87
N THR A 600 -33.06 10.52 4.93
CA THR A 600 -33.02 11.98 5.01
C THR A 600 -33.91 12.52 6.14
N GLY A 601 -34.91 11.76 6.57
CA GLY A 601 -35.87 12.11 7.62
C GLY A 601 -35.29 12.21 9.03
N VAL A 602 -34.30 11.39 9.39
CA VAL A 602 -33.63 11.47 10.71
C VAL A 602 -32.76 12.72 10.81
N GLY A 603 -31.97 13.00 9.76
CA GLY A 603 -31.23 14.25 9.62
C GLY A 603 -32.13 15.49 9.47
N ALA A 604 -33.27 15.34 8.79
CA ALA A 604 -34.27 16.39 8.64
C ALA A 604 -35.03 16.70 9.94
N LYS A 605 -35.21 15.73 10.84
CA LYS A 605 -35.87 15.95 12.15
C LYS A 605 -34.98 16.76 13.09
N ILE A 606 -33.69 16.44 13.15
CA ILE A 606 -32.67 17.19 13.93
C ILE A 606 -32.40 18.56 13.30
N SER A 607 -32.40 18.64 11.96
CA SER A 607 -32.28 19.90 11.20
C SER A 607 -33.52 20.80 11.22
N ARG A 608 -34.69 20.30 11.64
CA ARG A 608 -35.95 21.05 11.78
C ARG A 608 -36.11 21.70 13.15
N THR A 609 -35.15 21.52 14.05
CA THR A 609 -35.13 22.25 15.32
C THR A 609 -34.95 23.73 15.00
N ASP A 610 -35.97 24.53 15.25
CA ASP A 610 -35.91 25.98 15.04
C ASP A 610 -34.87 26.60 15.99
N GLY A 611 -34.02 27.49 15.46
CA GLY A 611 -33.00 28.22 16.22
C GLY A 611 -31.56 27.81 15.91
N TYR A 612 -30.62 28.35 16.70
CA TYR A 612 -29.19 28.25 16.42
C TYR A 612 -28.62 26.82 16.60
N GLY A 613 -29.17 26.02 17.52
CA GLY A 613 -28.75 24.63 17.70
C GLY A 613 -28.92 23.79 16.43
N GLY A 614 -30.01 23.99 15.69
CA GLY A 614 -30.24 23.34 14.39
C GLY A 614 -29.19 23.72 13.34
N SER A 615 -28.71 24.97 13.34
CA SER A 615 -27.62 25.42 12.44
C SER A 615 -26.28 24.78 12.80
N PHE A 616 -25.96 24.64 14.09
CA PHE A 616 -24.72 24.00 14.56
C PHE A 616 -24.65 22.53 14.14
N PHE A 617 -25.67 21.74 14.49
CA PHE A 617 -25.73 20.31 14.12
C PHE A 617 -25.82 20.10 12.60
N SER A 618 -26.37 21.08 11.87
CA SER A 618 -26.32 21.06 10.41
C SER A 618 -24.91 21.18 9.85
N GLY A 619 -24.03 21.96 10.50
CA GLY A 619 -22.61 22.04 10.12
C GLY A 619 -21.86 20.74 10.41
N ALA A 620 -22.14 20.14 11.57
CA ALA A 620 -21.57 18.83 11.92
C ALA A 620 -22.02 17.72 10.97
N LEU A 621 -23.33 17.64 10.68
CA LEU A 621 -23.88 16.66 9.73
C LEU A 621 -23.33 16.86 8.32
N ALA A 622 -23.16 18.11 7.87
CA ALA A 622 -22.55 18.40 6.57
C ALA A 622 -21.13 17.84 6.48
N THR A 623 -20.35 17.94 7.55
CA THR A 623 -19.00 17.36 7.64
C THR A 623 -19.05 15.83 7.52
N VAL A 624 -19.90 15.16 8.29
CA VAL A 624 -20.02 13.68 8.30
C VAL A 624 -20.51 13.12 6.96
N VAL A 625 -21.52 13.75 6.36
CA VAL A 625 -22.09 13.30 5.07
C VAL A 625 -21.12 13.54 3.92
N ALA A 626 -20.25 14.53 4.06
CA ALA A 626 -19.23 14.86 3.08
C ALA A 626 -18.02 13.91 3.12
N THR A 627 -17.70 13.32 4.29
CA THR A 627 -16.52 12.47 4.49
C THR A 627 -16.31 11.40 3.40
N PRO A 628 -17.32 10.62 2.96
CA PRO A 628 -17.08 9.53 2.01
C PRO A 628 -16.57 9.97 0.64
N CYS A 629 -16.96 11.15 0.14
CA CYS A 629 -16.45 11.66 -1.14
C CYS A 629 -15.20 12.52 -1.00
N MET A 630 -14.92 13.01 0.21
CA MET A 630 -13.73 13.82 0.51
C MET A 630 -12.53 12.96 0.88
N ALA A 631 -12.75 11.75 1.41
CA ALA A 631 -11.69 10.88 1.91
C ALA A 631 -10.53 10.67 0.92
N PRO A 632 -10.74 10.40 -0.38
CA PRO A 632 -9.62 10.23 -1.32
C PRO A 632 -8.77 11.50 -1.51
N PHE A 633 -9.37 12.67 -1.36
CA PHE A 633 -8.71 13.96 -1.59
C PHE A 633 -8.11 14.56 -0.31
N LEU A 634 -8.76 14.32 0.83
CA LEU A 634 -8.29 14.81 2.12
C LEU A 634 -7.10 13.98 2.64
N GLY A 635 -6.82 12.81 2.05
CA GLY A 635 -5.77 11.92 2.53
C GLY A 635 -4.37 12.50 2.55
N VAL A 636 -4.02 13.32 1.56
CA VAL A 636 -2.72 14.03 1.54
C VAL A 636 -2.63 15.03 2.70
N ALA A 637 -3.72 15.76 2.97
CA ALA A 637 -3.77 16.71 4.08
C ALA A 637 -3.73 16.00 5.44
N VAL A 638 -4.37 14.83 5.55
CA VAL A 638 -4.34 14.01 6.76
C VAL A 638 -2.94 13.42 6.98
N GLY A 639 -2.32 12.85 5.93
CA GLY A 639 -0.96 12.31 6.00
C GLY A 639 0.06 13.38 6.39
N ALA A 640 -0.04 14.58 5.81
CA ALA A 640 0.79 15.72 6.20
C ALA A 640 0.52 16.17 7.65
N ALA A 641 -0.72 16.17 8.11
CA ALA A 641 -1.04 16.52 9.50
C ALA A 641 -0.48 15.52 10.51
N LEU A 642 -0.27 14.25 10.12
CA LEU A 642 0.38 13.25 10.97
C LEU A 642 1.89 13.47 11.12
N THR A 643 2.53 14.21 10.24
CA THR A 643 3.97 14.55 10.36
C THR A 643 4.21 15.93 11.00
N MET A 644 3.16 16.73 11.14
CA MET A 644 3.22 18.06 11.77
C MET A 644 3.11 17.99 13.30
N ASP A 645 3.50 19.09 13.94
CA ASP A 645 3.17 19.38 15.33
C ASP A 645 1.66 19.61 15.49
N TRP A 646 1.15 19.45 16.71
CA TRP A 646 -0.28 19.61 16.99
C TRP A 646 -0.80 20.97 16.49
N LEU A 647 -0.07 22.06 16.76
CA LEU A 647 -0.53 23.41 16.40
C LEU A 647 -0.55 23.59 14.87
N GLY A 648 0.47 23.12 14.16
CA GLY A 648 0.51 23.10 12.70
C GLY A 648 -0.69 22.36 12.09
N ALA A 649 -0.95 21.14 12.56
CA ALA A 649 -2.06 20.30 12.10
C ALA A 649 -3.44 20.96 12.34
N TYR A 650 -3.69 21.48 13.55
CA TYR A 650 -4.95 22.17 13.87
C TYR A 650 -5.14 23.44 13.03
N THR A 651 -4.06 24.17 12.72
CA THR A 651 -4.14 25.39 11.90
C THR A 651 -4.50 25.06 10.45
N VAL A 652 -3.86 24.04 9.86
CA VAL A 652 -4.17 23.59 8.50
C VAL A 652 -5.61 23.10 8.38
N PHE A 653 -6.08 22.25 9.31
CA PHE A 653 -7.46 21.75 9.30
C PHE A 653 -8.49 22.85 9.55
N THR A 654 -8.13 23.88 10.33
CA THR A 654 -8.97 25.08 10.48
C THR A 654 -9.11 25.81 9.15
N CYS A 655 -8.04 25.98 8.38
CA CYS A 655 -8.12 26.57 7.04
C CYS A 655 -9.00 25.75 6.09
N ILE A 656 -8.90 24.42 6.11
CA ILE A 656 -9.78 23.54 5.31
C ILE A 656 -11.25 23.72 5.72
N ALA A 657 -11.55 23.68 7.02
CA ALA A 657 -12.90 23.84 7.55
C ALA A 657 -13.49 25.24 7.26
N LEU A 658 -12.67 26.29 7.35
CA LEU A 658 -13.04 27.63 6.93
C LEU A 658 -13.32 27.69 5.44
N GLY A 659 -12.49 27.06 4.60
CA GLY A 659 -12.71 26.98 3.15
C GLY A 659 -14.03 26.29 2.81
N LEU A 660 -14.34 25.19 3.51
CA LEU A 660 -15.60 24.45 3.33
C LEU A 660 -16.82 25.29 3.71
N SER A 661 -16.74 26.05 4.80
CA SER A 661 -17.84 26.88 5.30
C SER A 661 -17.94 28.26 4.63
N LEU A 662 -16.88 28.73 3.97
CA LEU A 662 -16.78 30.08 3.41
C LEU A 662 -17.92 30.44 2.44
N PRO A 663 -18.33 29.59 1.47
CA PRO A 663 -19.44 29.93 0.58
C PRO A 663 -20.76 30.16 1.32
N TYR A 664 -21.03 29.37 2.37
CA TYR A 664 -22.22 29.50 3.20
C TYR A 664 -22.20 30.79 4.00
N LEU A 665 -21.06 31.09 4.62
CA LEU A 665 -20.89 32.27 5.44
C LEU A 665 -20.99 33.55 4.60
N LEU A 666 -20.36 33.58 3.43
CA LEU A 666 -20.45 34.71 2.49
C LEU A 666 -21.89 34.97 2.03
N LEU A 667 -22.63 33.93 1.67
CA LEU A 667 -24.03 34.07 1.26
C LEU A 667 -24.93 34.57 2.40
N CYS A 668 -24.63 34.18 3.65
CA CYS A 668 -25.34 34.69 4.83
C CYS A 668 -24.97 36.15 5.17
N ILE A 669 -23.72 36.56 4.95
CA ILE A 669 -23.24 37.94 5.19
C ILE A 669 -23.76 38.92 4.14
N PHE A 670 -23.87 38.46 2.88
CA PHE A 670 -24.36 39.23 1.75
C PHE A 670 -25.70 38.67 1.19
N PRO A 671 -26.83 38.88 1.89
CA PRO A 671 -28.14 38.39 1.45
C PRO A 671 -28.56 38.85 0.04
N ALA A 672 -28.02 39.98 -0.43
CA ALA A 672 -28.25 40.46 -1.79
C ALA A 672 -27.77 39.48 -2.88
N TRP A 673 -26.77 38.64 -2.58
CA TRP A 673 -26.29 37.62 -3.51
C TRP A 673 -27.25 36.43 -3.58
N ILE A 674 -27.96 36.13 -2.49
CA ILE A 674 -29.01 35.10 -2.46
C ILE A 674 -30.14 35.48 -3.43
N ALA A 675 -30.48 36.78 -3.53
CA ALA A 675 -31.51 37.25 -4.46
C ALA A 675 -31.14 37.07 -5.95
N LYS A 676 -29.84 36.93 -6.27
CA LYS A 676 -29.35 36.65 -7.63
C LYS A 676 -29.25 35.16 -7.95
N LEU A 677 -29.32 34.28 -6.94
CA LEU A 677 -29.23 32.84 -7.16
C LEU A 677 -30.51 32.31 -7.84
N PRO A 678 -30.38 31.41 -8.83
CA PRO A 678 -31.54 30.79 -9.46
C PRO A 678 -32.29 29.95 -8.42
N LYS A 679 -33.62 30.13 -8.35
CA LYS A 679 -34.48 29.35 -7.44
C LYS A 679 -34.27 27.84 -7.69
N PRO A 680 -34.26 27.01 -6.64
CA PRO A 680 -34.17 25.55 -6.80
C PRO A 680 -35.34 25.07 -7.68
N GLY A 681 -35.01 24.36 -8.75
CA GLY A 681 -35.92 23.92 -9.80
C GLY A 681 -35.19 23.00 -10.78
N GLN A 682 -35.66 22.89 -12.03
CA GLN A 682 -35.13 21.93 -13.01
C GLN A 682 -33.61 22.01 -13.29
N TRP A 683 -33.01 23.19 -13.12
CA TRP A 683 -31.56 23.36 -13.29
C TRP A 683 -30.77 22.60 -12.21
N MET A 684 -31.29 22.55 -10.98
CA MET A 684 -30.66 21.85 -9.85
C MET A 684 -30.67 20.34 -10.09
N ASP A 685 -31.79 19.81 -10.60
CA ASP A 685 -31.90 18.40 -10.96
C ASP A 685 -30.95 18.03 -12.11
N THR A 686 -30.80 18.93 -13.08
CA THR A 686 -29.86 18.74 -14.21
C THR A 686 -28.42 18.75 -13.72
N LEU A 687 -28.06 19.65 -12.81
CA LEU A 687 -26.73 19.69 -12.22
C LEU A 687 -26.45 18.48 -11.31
N LYS A 688 -27.44 18.05 -10.52
CA LYS A 688 -27.39 16.83 -9.70
C LYS A 688 -27.08 15.60 -10.59
N GLN A 689 -27.80 15.46 -11.70
CA GLN A 689 -27.58 14.36 -12.66
C GLN A 689 -26.21 14.45 -13.33
N PHE A 690 -25.75 15.65 -13.69
CA PHE A 690 -24.41 15.86 -14.24
C PHE A 690 -23.31 15.43 -13.26
N MET A 691 -23.48 15.74 -11.96
CA MET A 691 -22.55 15.35 -10.90
C MET A 691 -22.51 13.84 -10.61
N ALA A 692 -23.41 13.04 -11.18
CA ALA A 692 -23.32 11.58 -11.13
C ALA A 692 -22.17 11.04 -12.01
N PHE A 693 -21.83 11.70 -13.12
CA PHE A 693 -20.80 11.22 -14.05
C PHE A 693 -19.38 11.23 -13.46
N PRO A 694 -18.91 12.31 -12.80
CA PRO A 694 -17.64 12.27 -12.07
C PRO A 694 -17.60 11.16 -11.02
N LEU A 695 -18.73 10.87 -10.37
CA LEU A 695 -18.79 9.82 -9.36
C LEU A 695 -18.74 8.41 -9.98
N TYR A 696 -19.39 8.20 -11.13
CA TYR A 696 -19.18 6.97 -11.92
C TYR A 696 -17.73 6.82 -12.36
N ALA A 697 -17.04 7.92 -12.70
CA ALA A 697 -15.62 7.88 -13.03
C ALA A 697 -14.77 7.48 -11.81
N THR A 698 -15.07 7.99 -10.62
CA THR A 698 -14.43 7.53 -9.38
C THR A 698 -14.66 6.05 -9.13
N VAL A 699 -15.86 5.53 -9.37
CA VAL A 699 -16.16 4.09 -9.26
C VAL A 699 -15.34 3.28 -10.27
N ALA A 700 -15.26 3.71 -11.52
CA ALA A 700 -14.44 3.04 -12.53
C ALA A 700 -12.95 2.99 -12.13
N TRP A 701 -12.44 4.07 -11.55
CA TRP A 701 -11.09 4.13 -11.01
C TRP A 701 -10.89 3.18 -9.82
N LEU A 702 -11.85 3.12 -8.89
CA LEU A 702 -11.79 2.17 -7.77
C LEU A 702 -11.87 0.71 -8.24
N LEU A 703 -12.62 0.41 -9.30
CA LEU A 703 -12.67 -0.95 -9.87
C LEU A 703 -11.36 -1.33 -10.55
N TRP A 704 -10.73 -0.41 -11.27
CA TRP A 704 -9.39 -0.62 -11.82
C TRP A 704 -8.35 -0.86 -10.73
N THR A 705 -8.43 -0.08 -9.64
CA THR A 705 -7.57 -0.26 -8.47
C THR A 705 -7.82 -1.62 -7.81
N LEU A 706 -9.08 -2.01 -7.64
CA LEU A 706 -9.47 -3.31 -7.10
C LEU A 706 -8.94 -4.46 -7.94
N GLN A 707 -9.04 -4.39 -9.27
CA GLN A 707 -8.47 -5.40 -10.16
C GLN A 707 -6.95 -5.50 -10.03
N SER A 708 -6.27 -4.38 -9.80
CA SER A 708 -4.82 -4.36 -9.60
C SER A 708 -4.39 -4.92 -8.23
N LEU A 709 -5.33 -5.05 -7.29
CA LEU A 709 -5.12 -5.61 -5.95
C LEU A 709 -5.52 -7.09 -5.84
N LEU A 710 -6.33 -7.59 -6.78
CA LEU A 710 -6.73 -9.00 -6.91
C LEU A 710 -5.73 -9.76 -7.78
#